data_AF-A0A2V5P5D6-F1
#
_entry.id   AF-A0A2V5P5D6-F1
#
_cell.length_a   1.000
_cell.length_b   1.000
_cell.length_c   1.000
_cell.angle_alpha   90.00
_cell.angle_beta   90.00
_cell.angle_gamma   90.00
#
_symmetry.space_group_name_H-M   'P 1'
#
loop_
_entity.id
_entity.type
_entity.pdbx_description
1 polymer ?
#
loop_
_entity_poly.entity_id
_entity_poly.type
_entity_poly.pdbx_seq_one_letter_code
_entity_poly.pdbx_strand_id
1 'polypeptide(L)'
;GLYAGYTNTVRLTYRFLDGSSKQAVTSITTTTFDDQGCGYNNPTRLQPRTNSTHLSYDYIFDSSACGNFSPVILDSDGALRWVSPFRSFPALVGASTFFDGAVYVSRGSTLSRVDLDGSVSLVADYSNLGVESLHHNIERGKTGLLIEVDTNAWYESVILEVDSADGHLLKIFNMADIISAAMIAGGDDPSQFVFQRTPQSNNDWFHNNAAAYNRADDSVIISSRENFVICIDYKTRTIKWILGDPTKKWHQFPSLAHFALMLAPGSLPPIGQHAVSVTYDQNLLLFDNGLKSLFPLNQPPGEGRTFSSPRKYSLDLVGKVATEVWNFPMNQSVYSPICSSCYEDAPLNYLIDYASVGVFPPPPGGVLAQLLGLDAAGEKIFYYQYRKNGPCITAYNSIPVHLENTKFPAVGPQAFNLSTRGLVSGGDNVLIGGFIVTGTDPKSVVLRALGPSLSGMGLSAVLTDPVLSVYNSSGTLIAINDNWQDDPIHSVVEANGLAPANPSEAAVARSLPPGAYTVVVSGKDATAGIGLGELYDISPLSNSTLGNMSTRGSVGTLDNVLISGFIIGDVDSATVIVRALGPTLASYGVSGVLSDPTLTIYDSNGSVIASNDNWQDDPNAILVQKNGLTPPNAMESALVLHLPAGAYTAIVRGANDGTGVGLAEVYTLH
;
A
#
# COMPACT_ATOMS: atom_id res chain seq x y z
N GLY A 1 6.47 6.09 16.67
CA GLY A 1 6.81 7.46 17.12
C GLY A 1 7.17 7.59 18.60
N LEU A 2 7.12 6.54 19.42
CA LEU A 2 7.46 6.62 20.86
C LEU A 2 8.99 6.55 21.04
N TYR A 3 9.52 7.13 22.12
CA TYR A 3 10.88 6.86 22.60
C TYR A 3 10.90 5.50 23.32
N ALA A 4 12.02 4.78 23.24
CA ALA A 4 12.26 3.56 24.01
C ALA A 4 12.75 3.88 25.44
N GLY A 5 12.44 3.02 26.41
CA GLY A 5 12.85 3.17 27.81
C GLY A 5 12.33 4.43 28.48
N TYR A 6 11.19 4.95 28.01
CA TYR A 6 10.69 6.27 28.39
C TYR A 6 9.19 6.24 28.66
N THR A 7 8.72 7.11 29.57
CA THR A 7 7.29 7.35 29.79
C THR A 7 6.83 8.45 28.83
N ASN A 8 6.36 8.03 27.67
CA ASN A 8 5.91 8.91 26.60
C ASN A 8 4.56 9.54 26.95
N THR A 9 4.44 10.86 26.82
CA THR A 9 3.12 11.51 26.90
C THR A 9 2.49 11.55 25.52
N VAL A 10 1.30 10.96 25.38
CA VAL A 10 0.53 10.93 24.15
C VAL A 10 -0.74 11.76 24.33
N ARG A 11 -0.94 12.74 23.45
CA ARG A 11 -2.13 13.58 23.40
C ARG A 11 -2.93 13.23 22.15
N LEU A 12 -4.14 12.71 22.36
CA LEU A 12 -5.10 12.41 21.31
C LEU A 12 -6.12 13.54 21.27
N THR A 13 -6.32 14.14 20.09
CA THR A 13 -7.33 15.17 19.86
C THR A 13 -8.39 14.63 18.91
N TYR A 14 -9.58 14.36 19.44
CA TYR A 14 -10.76 13.96 18.69
C TYR A 14 -11.50 15.21 18.23
N ARG A 15 -11.84 15.28 16.95
CA ARG A 15 -12.68 16.33 16.36
C ARG A 15 -13.93 15.66 15.79
N PHE A 16 -15.10 16.19 16.14
CA PHE A 16 -16.39 15.60 15.77
C PHE A 16 -17.07 16.43 14.67
N LEU A 17 -18.00 15.81 13.94
CA LEU A 17 -18.70 16.44 12.81
C LEU A 17 -19.58 17.62 13.24
N ASP A 18 -20.02 17.65 14.50
CA ASP A 18 -20.75 18.76 15.08
C ASP A 18 -19.85 19.99 15.39
N GLY A 19 -18.56 19.91 15.06
CA GLY A 19 -17.57 20.95 15.31
C GLY A 19 -16.98 20.93 16.72
N SER A 20 -17.45 20.04 17.60
CA SER A 20 -16.87 19.87 18.93
C SER A 20 -15.53 19.13 18.87
N SER A 21 -14.75 19.22 19.94
CA SER A 21 -13.49 18.48 20.07
C SER A 21 -13.28 18.02 21.51
N LYS A 22 -12.61 16.87 21.66
CA LYS A 22 -12.21 16.31 22.95
C LYS A 22 -10.73 16.00 22.89
N GLN A 23 -10.01 16.27 23.98
CA GLN A 23 -8.63 15.81 24.13
C GLN A 23 -8.57 14.74 25.21
N ALA A 24 -7.80 13.69 24.94
CA ALA A 24 -7.35 12.73 25.93
C ALA A 24 -5.82 12.80 25.99
N VAL A 25 -5.28 12.79 27.21
CA VAL A 25 -3.85 12.68 27.43
C VAL A 25 -3.62 11.37 28.19
N THR A 26 -2.72 10.55 27.69
CA THR A 26 -2.30 9.31 28.33
C THR A 26 -0.78 9.23 28.36
N SER A 27 -0.25 8.35 29.19
CA SER A 27 1.16 8.06 29.28
C SER A 27 1.41 6.62 28.85
N ILE A 28 2.37 6.41 27.96
CA ILE A 28 2.78 5.09 27.48
C ILE A 28 4.25 4.88 27.87
N THR A 29 4.47 4.03 28.87
CA THR A 29 5.82 3.61 29.26
C THR A 29 6.29 2.49 28.36
N THR A 30 7.37 2.73 27.62
CA THR A 30 8.02 1.74 26.76
C THR A 30 9.21 1.11 27.49
N THR A 31 9.52 -0.14 27.16
CA THR A 31 10.75 -0.80 27.61
C THR A 31 11.96 -0.21 26.87
N THR A 32 13.15 -0.36 27.46
CA THR A 32 14.40 -0.09 26.75
C THR A 32 14.50 -0.98 25.51
N PHE A 33 15.01 -0.43 24.42
CA PHE A 33 15.21 -1.16 23.17
C PHE A 33 16.70 -1.48 22.99
N ASP A 34 17.03 -2.73 22.67
CA ASP A 34 18.38 -3.13 22.27
C ASP A 34 18.50 -3.02 20.75
N ASP A 35 19.31 -2.06 20.28
CA ASP A 35 19.60 -1.86 18.87
C ASP A 35 20.61 -2.87 18.30
N GLN A 36 20.97 -3.89 19.08
CA GLN A 36 21.84 -5.00 18.68
C GLN A 36 23.23 -4.52 18.21
N GLY A 37 23.69 -3.40 18.79
CA GLY A 37 24.99 -2.82 18.47
C GLY A 37 25.01 -1.96 17.21
N CYS A 38 23.84 -1.63 16.65
CA CYS A 38 23.72 -0.75 15.48
C CYS A 38 24.15 0.69 15.74
N GLY A 39 24.05 1.16 16.98
CA GLY A 39 24.51 2.49 17.40
C GLY A 39 23.46 3.59 17.27
N TYR A 40 22.22 3.26 16.93
CA TYR A 40 21.10 4.21 16.88
C TYR A 40 20.68 4.70 18.26
N ASN A 41 20.87 3.90 19.31
CA ASN A 41 20.56 4.31 20.68
C ASN A 41 21.53 5.37 21.21
N ASN A 42 22.75 5.43 20.66
CA ASN A 42 23.83 6.28 21.16
C ASN A 42 24.61 6.95 20.01
N PRO A 43 23.96 7.79 19.19
CA PRO A 43 24.65 8.50 18.12
C PRO A 43 25.68 9.48 18.69
N THR A 44 26.79 9.65 17.98
CA THR A 44 27.71 10.76 18.26
C THR A 44 27.09 12.04 17.72
N ARG A 45 26.69 12.92 18.65
CA ARG A 45 26.01 14.18 18.33
C ARG A 45 27.01 15.30 18.09
N LEU A 46 27.43 15.50 16.85
CA LEU A 46 28.38 16.56 16.50
C LEU A 46 27.73 17.94 16.49
N GLN A 47 26.50 18.03 16.00
CA GLN A 47 25.69 19.24 16.13
C GLN A 47 24.22 18.88 16.39
N PRO A 48 23.73 19.10 17.62
CA PRO A 48 22.31 18.97 17.93
C PRO A 48 21.47 20.08 17.29
N ARG A 49 20.22 19.75 16.93
CA ARG A 49 19.22 20.76 16.58
C ARG A 49 18.95 21.66 17.80
N THR A 50 18.52 22.90 17.52
CA THR A 50 18.07 23.86 18.54
C THR A 50 16.60 24.20 18.32
N ASN A 51 15.92 24.74 19.33
CA ASN A 51 14.52 25.17 19.20
C ASN A 51 14.32 26.33 18.22
N SER A 52 15.39 27.03 17.83
CA SER A 52 15.36 28.17 16.90
C SER A 52 15.65 27.78 15.45
N THR A 53 16.04 26.53 15.20
CA THR A 53 16.36 26.05 13.85
C THR A 53 15.23 25.16 13.31
N HIS A 54 14.80 25.46 12.09
CA HIS A 54 13.67 24.81 11.44
C HIS A 54 14.14 24.15 10.15
N LEU A 55 13.92 22.83 10.07
CA LEU A 55 13.85 22.10 8.81
C LEU A 55 12.38 21.95 8.44
N SER A 56 12.11 21.63 7.19
CA SER A 56 10.76 21.30 6.74
C SER A 56 10.26 19.93 7.21
N TYR A 57 11.16 19.09 7.74
CA TYR A 57 10.87 17.74 8.23
C TYR A 57 11.41 17.53 9.65
N ASP A 58 10.72 16.69 10.42
CA ASP A 58 11.13 16.31 11.78
C ASP A 58 11.57 14.84 11.89
N TYR A 59 11.27 14.02 10.88
CA TYR A 59 11.54 12.59 10.86
C TYR A 59 12.29 12.17 9.60
N ILE A 60 13.08 11.11 9.74
CA ILE A 60 13.96 10.56 8.71
C ILE A 60 13.72 9.06 8.66
N PHE A 61 13.34 8.55 7.50
CA PHE A 61 13.38 7.11 7.23
C PHE A 61 14.76 6.75 6.71
N ASP A 62 15.43 5.81 7.37
CA ASP A 62 16.74 5.28 6.98
C ASP A 62 16.54 3.83 6.51
N SER A 63 16.82 3.58 5.22
CA SER A 63 16.65 2.29 4.54
C SER A 63 17.62 1.21 5.02
N SER A 64 18.35 1.46 6.10
CA SER A 64 19.33 0.60 6.76
C SER A 64 18.92 -0.88 6.85
N ALA A 65 19.93 -1.73 7.06
CA ALA A 65 19.77 -3.18 7.18
C ALA A 65 20.47 -3.74 8.44
N CYS A 66 20.67 -2.89 9.44
CA CYS A 66 21.42 -3.24 10.63
C CYS A 66 20.59 -4.03 11.65
N GLY A 67 21.12 -5.16 12.12
CA GLY A 67 20.40 -6.02 13.07
C GLY A 67 19.11 -6.59 12.49
N ASN A 68 18.20 -6.99 13.38
CA ASN A 68 16.91 -7.60 13.03
C ASN A 68 15.77 -6.58 12.90
N PHE A 69 15.99 -5.34 13.33
CA PHE A 69 14.96 -4.31 13.46
C PHE A 69 15.29 -3.09 12.60
N SER A 70 15.42 -3.34 11.30
CA SER A 70 15.65 -2.32 10.26
C SER A 70 14.73 -2.58 9.07
N PRO A 71 14.31 -1.58 8.29
CA PRO A 71 14.72 -0.17 8.35
C PRO A 71 14.16 0.55 9.57
N VAL A 72 14.65 1.77 9.81
CA VAL A 72 14.32 2.56 11.01
C VAL A 72 13.77 3.94 10.66
N ILE A 73 13.04 4.54 11.60
CA ILE A 73 12.70 5.96 11.56
C ILE A 73 13.38 6.65 12.74
N LEU A 74 14.17 7.66 12.41
CA LEU A 74 14.83 8.57 13.34
C LEU A 74 14.08 9.90 13.37
N ASP A 75 14.15 10.66 14.47
CA ASP A 75 13.82 12.08 14.43
C ASP A 75 15.05 12.94 14.11
N SER A 76 14.81 14.23 13.85
CA SER A 76 15.84 15.24 13.64
C SER A 76 16.70 15.54 14.87
N ASP A 77 16.33 15.01 16.04
CA ASP A 77 17.18 14.95 17.23
C ASP A 77 18.03 13.67 17.26
N GLY A 78 17.99 12.83 16.23
CA GLY A 78 18.80 11.61 16.10
C GLY A 78 18.35 10.46 17.00
N ALA A 79 17.15 10.54 17.58
CA ALA A 79 16.59 9.48 18.38
C ALA A 79 15.78 8.50 17.53
N LEU A 80 15.81 7.23 17.91
CA LEU A 80 15.01 6.17 17.30
C LEU A 80 13.53 6.31 17.69
N ARG A 81 12.65 6.40 16.68
CA ARG A 81 11.20 6.65 16.87
C ARG A 81 10.32 5.52 16.38
N TRP A 82 10.86 4.67 15.53
CA TRP A 82 10.22 3.44 15.06
C TRP A 82 11.28 2.51 14.48
N VAL A 83 11.02 1.20 14.58
CA VAL A 83 11.83 0.15 13.96
C VAL A 83 10.92 -0.83 13.26
N SER A 84 11.35 -1.32 12.11
CA SER A 84 10.61 -2.37 11.41
C SER A 84 10.77 -3.71 12.14
N PRO A 85 9.68 -4.45 12.43
CA PRO A 85 9.77 -5.85 12.86
C PRO A 85 10.12 -6.78 11.68
N PHE A 86 10.02 -6.28 10.45
CA PHE A 86 10.35 -7.02 9.24
C PHE A 86 11.65 -6.52 8.64
N ARG A 87 12.73 -7.26 8.92
CA ARG A 87 14.09 -6.92 8.52
C ARG A 87 14.23 -6.67 7.00
N SER A 88 14.84 -5.56 6.60
CA SER A 88 15.42 -5.30 5.28
C SER A 88 16.81 -5.94 5.12
N PHE A 89 17.19 -6.20 3.88
CA PHE A 89 18.56 -6.62 3.54
C PHE A 89 19.39 -5.44 3.04
N PRO A 90 20.74 -5.55 3.05
CA PRO A 90 21.61 -4.51 2.52
C PRO A 90 21.33 -4.19 1.06
N ALA A 91 21.71 -2.99 0.61
CA ALA A 91 21.39 -2.45 -0.71
C ALA A 91 21.60 -3.42 -1.89
N LEU A 92 22.63 -4.27 -1.88
CA LEU A 92 22.89 -5.20 -2.99
C LEU A 92 21.86 -6.33 -3.16
N VAL A 93 21.00 -6.55 -2.17
CA VAL A 93 20.06 -7.71 -2.14
C VAL A 93 18.72 -7.36 -1.47
N GLY A 94 18.46 -6.06 -1.30
CA GLY A 94 17.27 -5.55 -0.68
C GLY A 94 17.13 -4.05 -0.89
N ALA A 95 15.90 -3.57 -0.76
CA ALA A 95 15.55 -2.18 -0.85
C ALA A 95 14.37 -1.91 0.09
N SER A 96 14.26 -0.66 0.55
CA SER A 96 13.10 -0.22 1.30
C SER A 96 12.86 1.27 1.15
N THR A 97 11.61 1.68 1.31
CA THR A 97 11.19 3.09 1.31
C THR A 97 10.02 3.31 2.25
N PHE A 98 9.80 4.56 2.66
CA PHE A 98 8.58 4.96 3.35
C PHE A 98 7.67 5.67 2.34
N PHE A 99 6.49 5.11 2.11
CA PHE A 99 5.51 5.64 1.17
C PHE A 99 4.10 5.43 1.71
N ASP A 100 3.26 6.45 1.54
CA ASP A 100 1.84 6.41 1.90
C ASP A 100 1.54 5.85 3.31
N GLY A 101 2.28 6.37 4.30
CA GLY A 101 2.09 6.03 5.70
C GLY A 101 2.64 4.66 6.13
N ALA A 102 3.32 3.93 5.24
CA ALA A 102 3.89 2.62 5.53
C ALA A 102 5.31 2.45 4.97
N VAL A 103 5.98 1.40 5.44
CA VAL A 103 7.29 0.99 4.93
C VAL A 103 7.10 -0.12 3.92
N TYR A 104 7.69 0.02 2.74
CA TYR A 104 7.78 -1.05 1.76
C TYR A 104 9.16 -1.67 1.83
N VAL A 105 9.24 -3.00 1.97
CA VAL A 105 10.50 -3.75 2.13
C VAL A 105 10.54 -4.90 1.13
N SER A 106 11.65 -5.05 0.42
CA SER A 106 11.85 -6.18 -0.47
C SER A 106 12.64 -7.33 0.16
N ARG A 107 12.37 -8.56 -0.32
CA ARG A 107 13.16 -9.76 -0.02
C ARG A 107 13.15 -10.74 -1.19
N GLY A 108 14.31 -10.98 -1.80
CA GLY A 108 14.37 -11.80 -3.01
C GLY A 108 13.48 -11.16 -4.08
N SER A 109 12.52 -11.91 -4.61
CA SER A 109 11.55 -11.43 -5.60
C SER A 109 10.28 -10.79 -5.03
N THR A 110 10.15 -10.68 -3.70
CA THR A 110 8.92 -10.20 -3.08
C THR A 110 9.01 -8.76 -2.60
N LEU A 111 7.85 -8.09 -2.60
CA LEU A 111 7.63 -6.78 -2.00
C LEU A 111 6.58 -6.92 -0.90
N SER A 112 6.89 -6.44 0.31
CA SER A 112 5.98 -6.43 1.45
C SER A 112 5.75 -5.02 1.95
N ARG A 113 4.56 -4.76 2.47
CA ARG A 113 4.18 -3.55 3.19
C ARG A 113 4.24 -3.83 4.69
N VAL A 114 4.79 -2.88 5.44
CA VAL A 114 4.92 -2.89 6.89
C VAL A 114 4.28 -1.61 7.42
N ASP A 115 3.13 -1.72 8.05
CA ASP A 115 2.45 -0.56 8.64
C ASP A 115 3.14 -0.15 9.96
N LEU A 116 2.90 1.10 10.39
CA LEU A 116 3.57 1.68 11.55
C LEU A 116 3.23 0.99 12.89
N ASP A 117 2.19 0.16 12.93
CA ASP A 117 1.86 -0.71 14.07
C ASP A 117 2.67 -2.02 14.09
N GLY A 118 3.43 -2.29 13.03
CA GLY A 118 4.28 -3.47 12.86
C GLY A 118 3.61 -4.63 12.11
N SER A 119 2.37 -4.48 11.66
CA SER A 119 1.72 -5.47 10.79
C SER A 119 2.43 -5.55 9.44
N VAL A 120 2.51 -6.77 8.88
CA VAL A 120 3.22 -7.05 7.63
C VAL A 120 2.27 -7.75 6.67
N SER A 121 2.17 -7.22 5.45
CA SER A 121 1.40 -7.82 4.36
C SER A 121 2.28 -8.00 3.13
N LEU A 122 2.12 -9.13 2.43
CA LEU A 122 2.74 -9.32 1.12
C LEU A 122 1.98 -8.46 0.12
N VAL A 123 2.71 -7.65 -0.65
CA VAL A 123 2.16 -6.87 -1.76
C VAL A 123 2.17 -7.72 -3.02
N ALA A 124 3.34 -8.24 -3.43
CA ALA A 124 3.48 -9.10 -4.60
C ALA A 124 4.76 -9.95 -4.59
N ASP A 125 4.77 -11.00 -5.42
CA ASP A 125 5.95 -11.79 -5.79
C ASP A 125 6.18 -11.71 -7.31
N TYR A 126 7.36 -11.25 -7.71
CA TYR A 126 7.75 -11.03 -9.10
C TYR A 126 8.55 -12.20 -9.71
N SER A 127 8.66 -13.33 -9.02
CA SER A 127 9.34 -14.53 -9.51
C SER A 127 8.84 -15.00 -10.88
N ASN A 128 7.54 -14.84 -11.16
CA ASN A 128 6.92 -15.15 -12.45
C ASN A 128 7.41 -14.24 -13.61
N LEU A 129 7.98 -13.07 -13.29
CA LEU A 129 8.63 -12.18 -14.26
C LEU A 129 10.13 -12.51 -14.43
N GLY A 130 10.61 -13.58 -13.79
CA GLY A 130 12.02 -13.95 -13.76
C GLY A 130 12.86 -13.07 -12.84
N VAL A 131 12.24 -12.29 -11.94
CA VAL A 131 12.95 -11.50 -10.92
C VAL A 131 13.52 -12.45 -9.87
N GLU A 132 14.81 -12.28 -9.56
CA GLU A 132 15.52 -13.04 -8.53
C GLU A 132 15.77 -12.21 -7.27
N SER A 133 16.01 -10.91 -7.44
CA SER A 133 16.26 -9.99 -6.33
C SER A 133 15.75 -8.58 -6.65
N LEU A 134 15.25 -7.89 -5.64
CA LEU A 134 15.05 -6.45 -5.65
C LEU A 134 16.23 -5.82 -4.90
N HIS A 135 16.83 -4.78 -5.46
CA HIS A 135 18.06 -4.18 -4.93
C HIS A 135 17.99 -2.66 -4.86
N HIS A 136 18.92 -2.08 -4.11
CA HIS A 136 19.24 -0.67 -3.94
C HIS A 136 18.07 0.21 -3.47
N ASN A 137 17.17 0.61 -4.37
CA ASN A 137 16.17 1.63 -4.11
C ASN A 137 14.73 1.19 -4.45
N ILE A 138 13.79 1.72 -3.67
CA ILE A 138 12.37 1.82 -4.02
C ILE A 138 12.03 3.30 -3.99
N GLU A 139 11.50 3.83 -5.09
CA GLU A 139 11.23 5.25 -5.24
C GLU A 139 9.80 5.48 -5.71
N ARG A 140 9.29 6.69 -5.52
CA ARG A 140 7.97 7.04 -6.01
C ARG A 140 7.98 7.09 -7.55
N GLY A 141 7.10 6.31 -8.16
CA GLY A 141 6.84 6.33 -9.60
C GLY A 141 5.83 7.40 -10.01
N LYS A 142 5.27 7.22 -11.21
CA LYS A 142 4.23 8.10 -11.75
C LYS A 142 2.92 7.91 -11.01
N THR A 143 2.50 6.66 -10.85
CA THR A 143 1.30 6.28 -10.10
C THR A 143 1.58 5.24 -9.03
N GLY A 144 2.70 4.54 -9.11
CA GLY A 144 3.08 3.51 -8.14
C GLY A 144 4.48 3.67 -7.58
N LEU A 145 5.20 2.56 -7.44
CA LEU A 145 6.57 2.47 -6.96
C LEU A 145 7.50 2.04 -8.09
N LEU A 146 8.62 2.73 -8.26
CA LEU A 146 9.75 2.27 -9.04
C LEU A 146 10.59 1.32 -8.17
N ILE A 147 10.80 0.10 -8.64
CA ILE A 147 11.60 -0.92 -7.97
C ILE A 147 12.71 -1.41 -8.91
N GLU A 148 13.92 -1.52 -8.40
CA GLU A 148 15.08 -1.96 -9.16
C GLU A 148 15.28 -3.46 -8.94
N VAL A 149 15.46 -4.20 -10.04
CA VAL A 149 15.40 -5.67 -10.01
C VAL A 149 16.53 -6.32 -10.80
N ASP A 150 17.02 -7.41 -10.22
CA ASP A 150 17.77 -8.44 -10.91
C ASP A 150 16.81 -9.47 -11.49
N THR A 151 17.04 -9.84 -12.74
CA THR A 151 16.33 -10.91 -13.42
C THR A 151 17.28 -12.06 -13.76
N ASN A 152 16.72 -13.19 -14.17
CA ASN A 152 17.50 -14.32 -14.69
C ASN A 152 18.35 -13.95 -15.93
N ALA A 153 17.97 -12.90 -16.68
CA ALA A 153 18.64 -12.48 -17.92
C ALA A 153 19.53 -11.24 -17.72
N TRP A 154 19.14 -10.33 -16.84
CA TRP A 154 19.75 -9.01 -16.69
C TRP A 154 20.01 -8.70 -15.22
N TYR A 155 21.26 -8.35 -14.91
CA TYR A 155 21.70 -7.94 -13.59
C TYR A 155 21.75 -6.41 -13.52
N GLU A 156 21.20 -5.83 -12.45
CA GLU A 156 21.17 -4.41 -12.11
C GLU A 156 20.92 -3.46 -13.29
N SER A 157 19.94 -3.79 -14.13
CA SER A 157 19.63 -3.02 -15.37
C SER A 157 18.15 -3.00 -15.73
N VAL A 158 17.28 -3.47 -14.82
CA VAL A 158 15.83 -3.48 -15.00
C VAL A 158 15.16 -2.71 -13.85
N ILE A 159 14.19 -1.88 -14.21
CA ILE A 159 13.31 -1.19 -13.26
C ILE A 159 11.88 -1.57 -13.60
N LEU A 160 11.10 -1.95 -12.59
CA LEU A 160 9.66 -2.10 -12.70
C LEU A 160 8.99 -0.88 -12.09
N GLU A 161 7.91 -0.42 -12.70
CA GLU A 161 6.91 0.36 -11.96
C GLU A 161 5.76 -0.57 -11.61
N VAL A 162 5.37 -0.58 -10.35
CA VAL A 162 4.32 -1.45 -9.79
C VAL A 162 3.33 -0.63 -8.98
N ASP A 163 2.06 -1.02 -8.98
CA ASP A 163 1.05 -0.36 -8.16
C ASP A 163 1.35 -0.57 -6.67
N SER A 164 1.23 0.48 -5.86
CA SER A 164 1.57 0.42 -4.44
C SER A 164 0.55 -0.33 -3.58
N ALA A 165 -0.68 -0.53 -4.09
CA ALA A 165 -1.76 -1.19 -3.35
C ALA A 165 -1.72 -2.71 -3.49
N ASP A 166 -1.49 -3.23 -4.69
CA ASP A 166 -1.55 -4.68 -4.98
C ASP A 166 -0.30 -5.22 -5.71
N GLY A 167 0.68 -4.37 -6.00
CA GLY A 167 1.94 -4.75 -6.65
C GLY A 167 1.79 -5.18 -8.11
N HIS A 168 0.66 -4.94 -8.76
CA HIS A 168 0.56 -5.31 -10.18
C HIS A 168 1.51 -4.47 -11.02
N LEU A 169 2.10 -5.10 -12.04
CA LEU A 169 3.06 -4.46 -12.92
C LEU A 169 2.39 -3.38 -13.78
N LEU A 170 2.88 -2.15 -13.66
CA LEU A 170 2.48 -1.00 -14.48
C LEU A 170 3.42 -0.81 -15.67
N LYS A 171 4.74 -0.98 -15.46
CA LYS A 171 5.75 -0.71 -16.50
C LYS A 171 7.06 -1.42 -16.28
N ILE A 172 7.79 -1.68 -17.37
CA ILE A 172 9.16 -2.19 -17.35
C ILE A 172 10.07 -1.22 -18.12
N PHE A 173 11.19 -0.86 -17.49
CA PHE A 173 12.31 -0.16 -18.10
C PHE A 173 13.53 -1.09 -18.07
N ASN A 174 13.72 -1.85 -19.16
CA ASN A 174 14.92 -2.66 -19.37
C ASN A 174 15.98 -1.82 -20.08
N MET A 175 17.02 -1.42 -19.34
CA MET A 175 18.05 -0.52 -19.85
C MET A 175 18.91 -1.17 -20.93
N ALA A 176 19.06 -2.49 -20.91
CA ALA A 176 19.75 -3.20 -21.98
C ALA A 176 19.03 -3.06 -23.32
N ASP A 177 17.71 -3.24 -23.35
CA ASP A 177 16.91 -3.12 -24.58
C ASP A 177 16.91 -1.68 -25.09
N ILE A 178 16.70 -0.71 -24.18
CA ILE A 178 16.62 0.71 -24.51
C ILE A 178 17.94 1.22 -25.10
N ILE A 179 19.06 0.93 -24.44
CA ILE A 179 20.39 1.36 -24.88
C ILE A 179 20.79 0.62 -26.15
N SER A 180 20.53 -0.68 -26.25
CA SER A 180 20.82 -1.44 -27.47
C SER A 180 20.08 -0.90 -28.69
N ALA A 181 18.78 -0.57 -28.53
CA ALA A 181 17.99 0.00 -29.60
C ALA A 181 18.54 1.36 -30.06
N ALA A 182 18.96 2.22 -29.14
CA ALA A 182 19.58 3.50 -29.46
C ALA A 182 20.94 3.32 -30.17
N MET A 183 21.76 2.36 -29.73
CA MET A 183 23.04 2.05 -30.37
C MET A 183 22.86 1.55 -31.81
N ILE A 184 21.98 0.58 -32.01
CA ILE A 184 21.67 0.04 -33.35
C ILE A 184 21.14 1.14 -34.27
N ALA A 185 20.23 1.99 -33.78
CA ALA A 185 19.70 3.11 -34.56
C ALA A 185 20.77 4.13 -34.96
N GLY A 186 21.80 4.32 -34.12
CA GLY A 186 22.95 5.16 -34.40
C GLY A 186 24.09 4.48 -35.17
N GLY A 187 23.97 3.18 -35.49
CA GLY A 187 24.96 2.41 -36.23
C GLY A 187 26.09 1.79 -35.41
N ASP A 188 25.98 1.83 -34.08
CA ASP A 188 26.94 1.21 -33.15
C ASP A 188 26.54 -0.24 -32.80
N ASP A 189 27.55 -1.05 -32.46
CA ASP A 189 27.37 -2.45 -32.05
C ASP A 189 27.12 -2.54 -30.53
N PRO A 190 25.89 -2.88 -30.08
CA PRO A 190 25.55 -2.91 -28.67
C PRO A 190 26.30 -3.97 -27.87
N SER A 191 26.79 -5.04 -28.51
CA SER A 191 27.53 -6.12 -27.83
C SER A 191 28.87 -5.65 -27.21
N GLN A 192 29.33 -4.45 -27.58
CA GLN A 192 30.56 -3.85 -27.07
C GLN A 192 30.36 -3.06 -25.77
N PHE A 193 29.10 -2.88 -25.33
CA PHE A 193 28.74 -2.04 -24.19
C PHE A 193 27.64 -2.64 -23.28
N VAL A 194 26.66 -3.36 -23.86
CA VAL A 194 25.56 -4.00 -23.13
C VAL A 194 25.89 -5.48 -22.93
N PHE A 195 26.00 -5.92 -21.68
CA PHE A 195 26.44 -7.27 -21.34
C PHE A 195 25.36 -8.04 -20.59
N GLN A 196 24.82 -9.08 -21.24
CA GLN A 196 23.83 -9.96 -20.62
C GLN A 196 24.47 -10.85 -19.55
N ARG A 197 23.71 -11.22 -18.52
CA ARG A 197 24.15 -12.19 -17.50
C ARG A 197 24.47 -13.55 -18.14
N THR A 198 25.47 -14.25 -17.58
CA THR A 198 25.84 -15.61 -17.97
C THR A 198 25.90 -16.52 -16.74
N PRO A 199 25.92 -17.85 -16.91
CA PRO A 199 26.11 -18.76 -15.78
C PRO A 199 27.43 -18.57 -15.03
N GLN A 200 28.41 -17.85 -15.61
CA GLN A 200 29.73 -17.62 -15.01
C GLN A 200 29.91 -16.20 -14.47
N SER A 201 29.05 -15.24 -14.84
CA SER A 201 29.18 -13.84 -14.45
C SER A 201 27.85 -13.13 -14.47
N ASN A 202 27.58 -12.34 -13.42
CA ASN A 202 26.43 -11.44 -13.37
C ASN A 202 26.50 -10.35 -14.45
N ASN A 203 27.71 -10.00 -14.90
CA ASN A 203 27.96 -8.94 -15.87
C ASN A 203 27.29 -7.61 -15.48
N ASP A 204 27.72 -7.08 -14.33
CA ASP A 204 27.21 -5.84 -13.74
C ASP A 204 27.69 -4.58 -14.49
N TRP A 205 27.25 -4.42 -15.73
CA TRP A 205 27.73 -3.39 -16.66
C TRP A 205 27.04 -2.04 -16.45
N PHE A 206 25.82 -2.05 -15.91
CA PHE A 206 25.00 -0.86 -15.72
C PHE A 206 24.98 -0.46 -14.25
N HIS A 207 24.84 -1.41 -13.32
CA HIS A 207 24.74 -1.16 -11.87
C HIS A 207 23.71 -0.06 -11.57
N ASN A 208 22.45 -0.36 -11.87
CA ASN A 208 21.34 0.52 -11.53
C ASN A 208 21.20 0.62 -10.02
N ASN A 209 21.13 1.85 -9.50
CA ASN A 209 21.10 2.09 -8.06
C ASN A 209 20.18 3.23 -7.61
N ALA A 210 19.53 3.91 -8.55
CA ALA A 210 18.50 4.91 -8.27
C ALA A 210 17.70 5.21 -9.54
N ALA A 211 16.39 5.40 -9.40
CA ALA A 211 15.52 5.93 -10.43
C ALA A 211 14.54 6.97 -9.86
N ALA A 212 14.28 8.03 -10.62
CA ALA A 212 13.32 9.07 -10.26
C ALA A 212 12.39 9.39 -11.42
N TYR A 213 11.09 9.44 -11.14
CA TYR A 213 10.11 9.93 -12.09
C TYR A 213 10.04 11.46 -12.04
N ASN A 214 10.21 12.12 -13.19
CA ASN A 214 10.00 13.55 -13.34
C ASN A 214 8.62 13.83 -13.94
N ARG A 215 7.74 14.42 -13.14
CA ARG A 215 6.38 14.77 -13.57
C ARG A 215 6.31 15.93 -14.56
N ALA A 216 7.32 16.80 -14.60
CA ALA A 216 7.25 18.02 -15.40
C ALA A 216 7.31 17.75 -16.90
N ASP A 217 8.00 16.68 -17.29
CA ASP A 217 8.22 16.33 -18.69
C ASP A 217 7.98 14.84 -18.98
N ASP A 218 7.25 14.17 -18.09
CA ASP A 218 6.87 12.74 -18.15
C ASP A 218 8.09 11.85 -18.47
N SER A 219 9.13 11.92 -17.63
CA SER A 219 10.39 11.21 -17.84
C SER A 219 10.83 10.39 -16.64
N VAL A 220 11.74 9.44 -16.86
CA VAL A 220 12.41 8.67 -15.80
C VAL A 220 13.90 8.92 -15.91
N ILE A 221 14.49 9.38 -14.81
CA ILE A 221 15.92 9.62 -14.65
C ILE A 221 16.50 8.43 -13.90
N ILE A 222 17.55 7.83 -14.44
CA ILE A 222 18.09 6.56 -13.97
C ILE A 222 19.60 6.71 -13.77
N SER A 223 20.09 6.24 -12.64
CA SER A 223 21.50 6.24 -12.31
C SER A 223 22.14 4.89 -12.66
N SER A 224 23.11 4.93 -13.59
CA SER A 224 24.05 3.84 -13.80
C SER A 224 25.34 4.18 -13.05
N ARG A 225 25.61 3.47 -11.95
CA ARG A 225 26.81 3.69 -11.14
C ARG A 225 28.10 3.50 -11.94
N GLU A 226 28.08 2.59 -12.90
CA GLU A 226 29.24 2.27 -13.73
C GLU A 226 29.45 3.32 -14.83
N ASN A 227 28.40 3.98 -15.32
CA ASN A 227 28.49 4.78 -16.54
C ASN A 227 28.16 6.26 -16.34
N PHE A 228 26.89 6.57 -16.07
CA PHE A 228 26.30 7.90 -16.21
C PHE A 228 24.93 8.00 -15.52
N VAL A 229 24.34 9.19 -15.51
CA VAL A 229 22.90 9.40 -15.33
C VAL A 229 22.24 9.53 -16.69
N ILE A 230 21.14 8.81 -16.92
CA ILE A 230 20.38 8.81 -18.18
C ILE A 230 18.93 9.16 -17.93
N CYS A 231 18.34 9.94 -18.83
CA CYS A 231 16.92 10.24 -18.81
C CYS A 231 16.23 9.67 -20.04
N ILE A 232 15.10 9.02 -19.82
CA ILE A 232 14.24 8.46 -20.86
C ILE A 232 12.84 9.06 -20.78
N ASP A 233 12.19 9.21 -21.92
CA ASP A 233 10.76 9.49 -21.95
C ASP A 233 9.99 8.33 -21.32
N TYR A 234 9.08 8.64 -20.40
CA TYR A 234 8.33 7.63 -19.66
C TYR A 234 7.54 6.74 -20.61
N LYS A 235 6.86 7.30 -21.61
CA LYS A 235 5.94 6.58 -22.50
C LYS A 235 6.69 5.77 -23.55
N THR A 236 7.59 6.42 -24.29
CA THR A 236 8.25 5.85 -25.47
C THR A 236 9.54 5.12 -25.13
N ARG A 237 10.10 5.36 -23.94
CA ARG A 237 11.41 4.84 -23.49
C ARG A 237 12.58 5.34 -24.35
N THR A 238 12.39 6.41 -25.12
CA THR A 238 13.47 7.02 -25.90
C THR A 238 14.40 7.83 -25.01
N ILE A 239 15.71 7.72 -25.23
CA ILE A 239 16.72 8.50 -24.51
C ILE A 239 16.53 9.99 -24.83
N LYS A 240 16.42 10.81 -23.78
CA LYS A 240 16.33 12.27 -23.88
C LYS A 240 17.70 12.92 -23.73
N TRP A 241 18.47 12.48 -22.73
CA TRP A 241 19.82 12.99 -22.46
C TRP A 241 20.62 12.01 -21.59
N ILE A 242 21.94 12.15 -21.63
CA ILE A 242 22.91 11.43 -20.79
C ILE A 242 23.86 12.45 -20.15
N LEU A 243 24.08 12.37 -18.84
CA LEU A 243 25.06 13.16 -18.10
C LEU A 243 26.04 12.22 -17.40
N GLY A 244 27.32 12.29 -17.76
CA GLY A 244 28.33 11.43 -17.15
C GLY A 244 29.75 11.80 -17.56
N ASP A 245 30.70 11.04 -17.04
CA ASP A 245 32.12 11.21 -17.35
C ASP A 245 32.43 10.78 -18.80
N PRO A 246 32.84 11.72 -19.68
CA PRO A 246 33.09 11.44 -21.09
C PRO A 246 34.40 10.65 -21.33
N THR A 247 35.21 10.39 -20.30
CA THR A 247 36.42 9.57 -20.42
C THR A 247 36.14 8.06 -20.38
N LYS A 248 34.91 7.67 -20.02
CA LYS A 248 34.44 6.27 -20.00
C LYS A 248 34.04 5.77 -21.39
N LYS A 249 33.90 4.44 -21.52
CA LYS A 249 33.69 3.78 -22.82
C LYS A 249 32.41 4.22 -23.54
N TRP A 250 31.32 4.48 -22.81
CA TRP A 250 30.03 4.85 -23.39
C TRP A 250 30.11 6.06 -24.34
N HIS A 251 31.00 7.02 -24.06
CA HIS A 251 31.14 8.25 -24.83
C HIS A 251 31.93 8.05 -26.13
N GLN A 252 32.55 6.88 -26.33
CA GLN A 252 33.23 6.53 -27.58
C GLN A 252 32.26 6.08 -28.67
N PHE A 253 31.01 5.76 -28.32
CA PHE A 253 29.95 5.38 -29.25
C PHE A 253 29.20 6.63 -29.72
N PRO A 254 29.29 7.03 -31.01
CA PRO A 254 28.58 8.18 -31.53
C PRO A 254 27.07 8.16 -31.24
N SER A 255 26.45 6.97 -31.22
CA SER A 255 25.03 6.80 -30.92
C SER A 255 24.65 7.26 -29.52
N LEU A 256 25.52 7.05 -28.52
CA LEU A 256 25.28 7.44 -27.13
C LEU A 256 25.80 8.84 -26.84
N ALA A 257 26.97 9.19 -27.37
CA ALA A 257 27.54 10.53 -27.27
C ALA A 257 26.59 11.59 -27.88
N HIS A 258 25.75 11.21 -28.85
CA HIS A 258 24.70 12.07 -29.39
C HIS A 258 23.75 12.65 -28.32
N PHE A 259 23.48 11.89 -27.25
CA PHE A 259 22.62 12.29 -26.15
C PHE A 259 23.37 12.98 -25.01
N ALA A 260 24.70 13.06 -25.07
CA ALA A 260 25.51 13.61 -24.00
C ALA A 260 25.25 15.10 -23.76
N LEU A 261 25.08 15.48 -22.50
CA LEU A 261 25.14 16.86 -22.05
C LEU A 261 26.60 17.25 -21.82
N MET A 262 27.01 18.38 -22.37
CA MET A 262 28.29 19.00 -22.08
C MET A 262 28.26 19.63 -20.69
N LEU A 263 29.39 19.64 -20.00
CA LEU A 263 29.52 20.35 -18.73
C LEU A 263 29.92 21.80 -18.95
N ALA A 264 29.22 22.72 -18.29
CA ALA A 264 29.63 24.12 -18.24
C ALA A 264 31.00 24.27 -17.53
N PRO A 265 31.79 25.30 -17.85
CA PRO A 265 33.06 25.57 -17.16
C PRO A 265 32.89 25.58 -15.63
N GLY A 266 33.76 24.86 -14.92
CA GLY A 266 33.71 24.73 -13.46
C GLY A 266 32.77 23.65 -12.92
N SER A 267 31.96 23.02 -13.77
CA SER A 267 31.11 21.88 -13.40
C SER A 267 31.88 20.56 -13.48
N LEU A 268 31.52 19.58 -12.66
CA LEU A 268 32.10 18.24 -12.67
C LEU A 268 31.08 17.20 -13.15
N PRO A 269 31.48 16.11 -13.82
CA PRO A 269 30.56 15.01 -14.11
C PRO A 269 30.23 14.23 -12.83
N PRO A 270 29.02 13.65 -12.70
CA PRO A 270 28.75 12.65 -11.67
C PRO A 270 29.59 11.39 -11.90
N ILE A 271 30.14 10.82 -10.82
CA ILE A 271 30.96 9.60 -10.87
C ILE A 271 30.52 8.65 -9.76
N GLY A 272 30.06 7.45 -10.14
CA GLY A 272 29.62 6.44 -9.17
C GLY A 272 28.41 6.88 -8.37
N GLN A 273 27.59 7.75 -8.95
CA GLN A 273 26.52 8.49 -8.30
C GLN A 273 25.36 7.61 -7.82
N HIS A 274 24.60 8.11 -6.85
CA HIS A 274 23.42 7.49 -6.25
C HIS A 274 22.31 8.54 -6.01
N ALA A 275 21.12 8.07 -5.61
CA ALA A 275 20.01 8.89 -5.13
C ALA A 275 19.67 10.06 -6.07
N VAL A 276 19.39 9.75 -7.34
CA VAL A 276 18.93 10.76 -8.29
C VAL A 276 17.53 11.22 -7.93
N SER A 277 17.29 12.53 -7.98
CA SER A 277 15.98 13.14 -7.74
C SER A 277 15.85 14.47 -8.50
N VAL A 278 14.64 15.03 -8.52
CA VAL A 278 14.36 16.34 -9.12
C VAL A 278 13.92 17.30 -8.03
N THR A 279 14.62 18.42 -7.91
CA THR A 279 14.32 19.46 -6.92
C THR A 279 13.10 20.30 -7.31
N TYR A 280 12.60 21.11 -6.35
CA TYR A 280 11.44 21.98 -6.58
C TYR A 280 11.61 22.91 -7.80
N ASP A 281 12.86 23.33 -8.06
CA ASP A 281 13.28 24.22 -9.14
C ASP A 281 13.65 23.47 -10.44
N GLN A 282 13.26 22.19 -10.56
CA GLN A 282 13.45 21.35 -11.76
C GLN A 282 14.90 21.04 -12.11
N ASN A 283 15.80 21.17 -11.15
CA ASN A 283 17.19 20.75 -11.30
C ASN A 283 17.37 19.27 -10.94
N LEU A 284 18.41 18.65 -11.52
CA LEU A 284 18.82 17.30 -11.16
C LEU A 284 19.63 17.33 -9.88
N LEU A 285 19.18 16.65 -8.83
CA LEU A 285 19.95 16.40 -7.61
C LEU A 285 20.44 14.96 -7.59
N LEU A 286 21.67 14.76 -7.16
CA LEU A 286 22.26 13.43 -6.97
C LEU A 286 23.36 13.46 -5.91
N PHE A 287 23.75 12.28 -5.46
CA PHE A 287 24.94 12.10 -4.64
C PHE A 287 26.11 11.62 -5.51
N ASP A 288 27.16 12.42 -5.70
CA ASP A 288 28.38 12.04 -6.44
C ASP A 288 29.40 11.39 -5.49
N ASN A 289 29.55 10.08 -5.57
CA ASN A 289 30.48 9.33 -4.72
C ASN A 289 31.95 9.53 -5.08
N GLY A 290 32.23 9.84 -6.35
CA GLY A 290 33.58 9.96 -6.86
C GLY A 290 34.28 8.62 -7.16
N LEU A 291 33.64 7.47 -6.95
CA LEU A 291 34.27 6.17 -7.22
C LEU A 291 34.12 5.80 -8.70
N LYS A 292 35.27 5.69 -9.37
CA LYS A 292 35.38 5.24 -10.76
C LYS A 292 34.67 3.89 -11.00
N SER A 293 34.42 3.58 -12.27
CA SER A 293 33.82 2.31 -12.69
C SER A 293 34.68 1.13 -12.20
N LEU A 294 34.01 0.07 -11.73
CA LEU A 294 34.62 -1.19 -11.31
C LEU A 294 34.38 -2.32 -12.32
N PHE A 295 33.51 -2.11 -13.31
CA PHE A 295 33.17 -3.13 -14.30
C PHE A 295 34.39 -3.56 -15.16
N PRO A 296 34.85 -4.82 -15.08
CA PRO A 296 36.12 -5.23 -15.66
C PRO A 296 35.97 -5.84 -17.07
N LEU A 297 36.18 -5.07 -18.14
CA LEU A 297 36.25 -5.58 -19.52
C LEU A 297 37.19 -4.77 -20.46
N ASN A 298 38.41 -4.43 -20.01
CA ASN A 298 39.33 -3.55 -20.76
C ASN A 298 38.68 -2.21 -21.18
N GLN A 299 37.73 -1.73 -20.37
CA GLN A 299 37.10 -0.43 -20.57
C GLN A 299 37.85 0.62 -19.74
N PRO A 300 37.99 1.86 -20.22
CA PRO A 300 38.50 2.94 -19.39
C PRO A 300 37.55 3.14 -18.19
N PRO A 301 38.05 3.02 -16.93
CA PRO A 301 37.20 3.12 -15.74
C PRO A 301 36.68 4.55 -15.49
N GLY A 302 37.18 5.51 -16.27
CA GLY A 302 36.91 6.92 -16.11
C GLY A 302 37.73 7.57 -14.99
N GLU A 303 37.40 8.83 -14.75
CA GLU A 303 37.91 9.65 -13.65
C GLU A 303 37.53 9.04 -12.29
N GLY A 304 38.34 9.34 -11.28
CA GLY A 304 38.09 8.95 -9.90
C GLY A 304 38.46 10.07 -8.94
N ARG A 305 37.74 10.18 -7.83
CA ARG A 305 37.90 11.24 -6.83
C ARG A 305 38.06 10.64 -5.43
N THR A 306 38.80 11.36 -4.59
CA THR A 306 39.05 11.00 -3.18
C THR A 306 38.05 11.66 -2.23
N PHE A 307 36.94 12.13 -2.76
CA PHE A 307 35.87 12.79 -2.02
C PHE A 307 34.53 12.46 -2.67
N SER A 308 33.46 12.55 -1.87
CA SER A 308 32.09 12.57 -2.38
C SER A 308 31.42 13.91 -2.12
N SER A 309 30.39 14.21 -2.89
CA SER A 309 29.62 15.45 -2.79
C SER A 309 28.21 15.26 -3.34
N PRO A 310 27.15 15.60 -2.57
CA PRO A 310 25.88 15.97 -3.16
C PRO A 310 26.05 17.08 -4.19
N ARG A 311 25.41 16.95 -5.36
CA ARG A 311 25.48 17.93 -6.45
C ARG A 311 24.12 18.16 -7.06
N LYS A 312 23.88 19.41 -7.44
CA LYS A 312 22.70 19.85 -8.17
C LYS A 312 23.09 20.45 -9.52
N TYR A 313 22.43 20.02 -10.58
CA TYR A 313 22.66 20.50 -11.95
C TYR A 313 21.43 21.17 -12.54
N SER A 314 21.61 22.38 -13.06
CA SER A 314 20.67 22.98 -14.00
C SER A 314 20.95 22.46 -15.40
N LEU A 315 19.89 22.01 -16.09
CA LEU A 315 20.00 21.38 -17.40
C LEU A 315 19.40 22.29 -18.48
N ASP A 316 20.24 22.82 -19.36
CA ASP A 316 19.81 23.41 -20.63
C ASP A 316 19.76 22.31 -21.69
N LEU A 317 18.59 21.71 -21.87
CA LEU A 317 18.40 20.62 -22.83
C LEU A 317 18.42 21.08 -24.29
N VAL A 318 18.19 22.37 -24.56
CA VAL A 318 18.27 22.94 -25.92
C VAL A 318 19.74 23.15 -26.29
N GLY A 319 20.52 23.76 -25.39
CA GLY A 319 21.95 23.93 -25.54
C GLY A 319 22.76 22.65 -25.33
N LYS A 320 22.14 21.59 -24.79
CA LYS A 320 22.78 20.34 -24.32
C LYS A 320 23.89 20.61 -23.31
N VAL A 321 23.65 21.48 -22.33
CA VAL A 321 24.61 21.84 -21.29
C VAL A 321 24.05 21.54 -19.90
N ALA A 322 24.81 20.84 -19.08
CA ALA A 322 24.58 20.70 -17.64
C ALA A 322 25.53 21.65 -16.87
N THR A 323 24.96 22.46 -16.00
CA THR A 323 25.71 23.38 -15.13
C THR A 323 25.52 22.97 -13.69
N GLU A 324 26.61 22.69 -12.99
CA GLU A 324 26.58 22.49 -11.54
C GLU A 324 26.26 23.83 -10.87
N VAL A 325 25.11 23.90 -10.20
CA VAL A 325 24.60 25.12 -9.56
C VAL A 325 24.72 25.07 -8.03
N TRP A 326 24.93 23.88 -7.47
CA TRP A 326 25.13 23.68 -6.04
C TRP A 326 25.88 22.37 -5.78
N ASN A 327 26.72 22.37 -4.74
CA ASN A 327 27.34 21.16 -4.21
C ASN A 327 27.57 21.30 -2.70
N PHE A 328 27.82 20.18 -2.01
CA PHE A 328 28.15 20.19 -0.59
C PHE A 328 29.13 19.05 -0.21
N PRO A 329 30.06 19.26 0.75
CA PRO A 329 30.63 20.57 1.09
C PRO A 329 31.45 21.10 -0.09
N MET A 330 31.41 22.41 -0.32
CA MET A 330 32.06 23.05 -1.47
C MET A 330 33.60 22.94 -1.47
N ASN A 331 34.22 22.63 -0.32
CA ASN A 331 35.67 22.51 -0.15
C ASN A 331 36.16 21.09 0.23
N GLN A 332 35.35 20.07 -0.10
CA GLN A 332 35.66 18.66 -0.37
C GLN A 332 36.40 17.75 0.65
N SER A 333 36.20 16.47 0.38
CA SER A 333 36.35 15.24 1.18
C SER A 333 35.45 15.15 2.41
N VAL A 334 34.22 14.68 2.19
CA VAL A 334 33.54 13.77 3.12
C VAL A 334 33.28 12.51 2.29
N TYR A 335 33.97 11.40 2.60
CA TYR A 335 34.30 10.34 1.62
C TYR A 335 33.44 9.06 1.73
N SER A 336 32.49 8.87 0.81
CA SER A 336 31.63 7.67 0.73
C SER A 336 31.89 6.85 -0.55
N PRO A 337 32.70 5.78 -0.51
CA PRO A 337 33.02 4.98 -1.69
C PRO A 337 32.06 3.81 -1.97
N ILE A 338 30.79 3.94 -1.57
CA ILE A 338 29.58 3.58 -2.33
C ILE A 338 28.34 3.66 -1.42
N CYS A 339 27.15 3.72 -2.03
CA CYS A 339 25.89 4.20 -1.46
C CYS A 339 26.02 5.62 -0.88
N SER A 340 24.96 6.15 -0.28
CA SER A 340 24.75 7.53 0.19
C SER A 340 23.61 8.19 -0.57
N SER A 341 23.00 9.20 0.03
CA SER A 341 21.88 9.90 -0.57
C SER A 341 21.83 11.38 -0.22
N CYS A 342 21.14 12.14 -1.07
CA CYS A 342 20.79 13.52 -0.83
C CYS A 342 19.40 13.77 -1.42
N TYR A 343 18.46 14.21 -0.58
CA TYR A 343 17.11 14.57 -0.99
C TYR A 343 16.76 15.97 -0.52
N GLU A 344 16.00 16.67 -1.34
CA GLU A 344 15.37 17.94 -1.01
C GLU A 344 13.92 17.71 -0.60
N ASP A 345 13.53 18.19 0.57
CA ASP A 345 12.17 18.07 1.09
C ASP A 345 11.31 19.28 0.69
N ALA A 346 11.53 20.41 1.36
CA ALA A 346 11.07 21.72 0.94
C ALA A 346 12.19 22.45 0.18
N PRO A 347 11.89 23.53 -0.56
CA PRO A 347 12.89 24.31 -1.27
C PRO A 347 14.15 24.57 -0.44
N LEU A 348 15.29 24.07 -0.93
CA LEU A 348 16.61 24.23 -0.33
C LEU A 348 16.80 23.59 1.06
N ASN A 349 15.88 22.75 1.54
CA ASN A 349 16.04 21.97 2.76
C ASN A 349 16.51 20.56 2.40
N TYR A 350 17.73 20.20 2.78
CA TYR A 350 18.36 18.93 2.35
C TYR A 350 18.58 17.98 3.51
N LEU A 351 18.25 16.72 3.30
CA LEU A 351 18.77 15.61 4.08
C LEU A 351 19.94 14.97 3.31
N ILE A 352 21.09 14.85 3.96
CA ILE A 352 22.27 14.19 3.38
C ILE A 352 22.69 13.02 4.27
N ASP A 353 22.79 11.85 3.64
CA ASP A 353 23.28 10.61 4.22
C ASP A 353 24.60 10.23 3.57
N TYR A 354 25.66 10.19 4.38
CA TYR A 354 26.94 9.62 4.00
C TYR A 354 27.04 8.21 4.59
N ALA A 355 27.04 7.20 3.72
CA ALA A 355 27.27 5.81 4.11
C ALA A 355 28.65 5.61 4.77
N SER A 356 29.57 6.54 4.54
CA SER A 356 30.90 6.55 5.12
C SER A 356 31.49 7.96 5.17
N VAL A 357 32.08 8.33 6.32
CA VAL A 357 32.84 9.57 6.52
C VAL A 357 34.18 9.33 7.18
N GLY A 358 35.20 10.07 6.74
CA GLY A 358 36.58 9.95 7.19
C GLY A 358 37.57 10.29 6.07
N VAL A 359 38.85 10.00 6.30
CA VAL A 359 39.93 10.22 5.32
C VAL A 359 40.10 8.98 4.44
N PHE A 360 40.38 9.18 3.15
CA PHE A 360 40.76 8.11 2.23
C PHE A 360 42.29 7.93 2.19
N PRO A 361 42.83 6.69 2.26
CA PRO A 361 42.16 5.42 2.53
C PRO A 361 41.74 5.29 4.01
N PRO A 362 40.68 4.51 4.31
CA PRO A 362 40.13 4.45 5.65
C PRO A 362 41.08 3.80 6.67
N PRO A 363 41.12 4.28 7.92
CA PRO A 363 41.91 3.66 8.96
C PRO A 363 41.33 2.29 9.37
N PRO A 364 42.17 1.35 9.88
CA PRO A 364 41.70 0.10 10.45
C PRO A 364 40.80 0.37 11.68
N GLY A 365 39.57 -0.15 11.69
CA GLY A 365 38.65 -0.02 12.84
C GLY A 365 37.41 0.85 12.61
N GLY A 366 37.25 1.48 11.44
CA GLY A 366 35.94 1.95 10.98
C GLY A 366 35.91 3.36 10.40
N VAL A 367 34.98 3.53 9.48
CA VAL A 367 34.54 4.78 8.85
C VAL A 367 33.13 4.99 9.40
N LEU A 368 32.75 6.15 9.94
CA LEU A 368 31.41 6.32 10.55
C LEU A 368 30.34 6.50 9.44
N ALA A 369 29.08 6.18 9.73
CA ALA A 369 27.95 6.64 8.91
C ALA A 369 27.48 8.00 9.45
N GLN A 370 26.91 8.86 8.61
CA GLN A 370 26.61 10.24 9.00
C GLN A 370 25.32 10.74 8.35
N LEU A 371 24.41 11.24 9.17
CA LEU A 371 23.20 11.95 8.74
C LEU A 371 23.33 13.42 9.12
N LEU A 372 22.96 14.31 8.20
CA LEU A 372 22.89 15.74 8.47
C LEU A 372 21.75 16.40 7.71
N GLY A 373 21.14 17.41 8.32
CA GLY A 373 20.13 18.26 7.70
C GLY A 373 20.69 19.65 7.43
N LEU A 374 20.44 20.18 6.24
CA LEU A 374 20.76 21.55 5.84
C LEU A 374 19.48 22.36 5.65
N ASP A 375 19.47 23.59 6.18
CA ASP A 375 18.40 24.53 5.87
C ASP A 375 18.64 25.25 4.54
N ALA A 376 17.69 26.12 4.18
CA ALA A 376 17.73 26.92 2.96
C ALA A 376 18.93 27.89 2.87
N ALA A 377 19.57 28.24 4.00
CA ALA A 377 20.78 29.05 4.01
C ALA A 377 22.06 28.21 3.78
N GLY A 378 21.93 26.88 3.75
CA GLY A 378 23.06 25.95 3.68
C GLY A 378 23.70 25.69 5.03
N GLU A 379 23.07 26.10 6.13
CA GLU A 379 23.54 25.87 7.47
C GLU A 379 23.17 24.46 7.93
N LYS A 380 24.11 23.79 8.60
CA LYS A 380 23.84 22.50 9.23
C LYS A 380 22.87 22.74 10.38
N ILE A 381 21.72 22.08 10.38
CA ILE A 381 20.75 22.15 11.48
C ILE A 381 21.01 21.05 12.50
N PHE A 382 21.23 19.83 12.02
CA PHE A 382 21.73 18.73 12.81
C PHE A 382 22.82 17.99 12.06
N TYR A 383 23.68 17.32 12.80
CA TYR A 383 24.76 16.52 12.25
C TYR A 383 25.17 15.43 13.24
N TYR A 384 24.85 14.17 12.89
CA TYR A 384 25.06 13.00 13.74
C TYR A 384 25.86 11.92 13.04
N GLN A 385 26.63 11.17 13.83
CA GLN A 385 27.40 10.03 13.37
C GLN A 385 26.98 8.74 14.08
N TYR A 386 26.93 7.67 13.31
CA TYR A 386 26.51 6.35 13.73
C TYR A 386 27.63 5.35 13.47
N ARG A 387 27.64 4.28 14.27
CA ARG A 387 28.57 3.17 14.08
C ARG A 387 28.30 2.53 12.72
N LYS A 388 29.33 2.40 11.89
CA LYS A 388 29.23 1.64 10.65
C LYS A 388 29.35 0.14 10.91
N ASN A 389 28.33 -0.62 10.51
CA ASN A 389 28.25 -2.07 10.67
C ASN A 389 28.53 -2.85 9.38
N GLY A 390 29.00 -2.16 8.33
CA GLY A 390 29.34 -2.74 7.03
C GLY A 390 29.17 -1.73 5.90
N PRO A 391 29.48 -2.11 4.65
CA PRO A 391 29.18 -1.28 3.48
C PRO A 391 27.67 -1.20 3.27
N CYS A 392 27.12 0.01 3.20
CA CYS A 392 25.69 0.25 2.94
C CYS A 392 24.73 -0.49 3.90
N ILE A 393 25.08 -0.56 5.20
CA ILE A 393 24.26 -1.25 6.21
C ILE A 393 23.63 -0.27 7.19
N THR A 394 24.44 0.60 7.81
CA THR A 394 23.96 1.48 8.88
C THR A 394 23.14 2.65 8.35
N ALA A 395 23.60 3.31 7.30
CA ALA A 395 22.86 4.33 6.58
C ALA A 395 23.40 4.29 5.15
N TYR A 396 22.52 4.36 4.16
CA TYR A 396 22.91 4.24 2.76
C TYR A 396 21.94 4.92 1.82
N ASN A 397 20.68 5.02 2.23
CA ASN A 397 19.65 5.83 1.62
C ASN A 397 18.71 6.30 2.74
N SER A 398 18.58 7.61 2.91
CA SER A 398 17.74 8.19 3.94
C SER A 398 16.88 9.30 3.35
N ILE A 399 15.57 9.24 3.58
CA ILE A 399 14.59 10.21 3.06
C ILE A 399 13.90 10.96 4.20
N PRO A 400 13.60 12.26 4.02
CA PRO A 400 12.67 12.99 4.88
C PRO A 400 11.29 12.32 4.89
N VAL A 401 10.65 12.22 6.06
CA VAL A 401 9.27 11.73 6.17
C VAL A 401 8.42 12.63 7.06
N HIS A 402 7.16 12.79 6.66
CA HIS A 402 6.18 13.62 7.37
C HIS A 402 5.17 12.74 8.10
N LEU A 403 5.52 12.30 9.31
CA LEU A 403 4.60 11.48 10.13
C LEU A 403 3.34 12.26 10.55
N GLU A 404 3.41 13.59 10.54
CA GLU A 404 2.26 14.49 10.73
C GLU A 404 1.24 14.40 9.59
N ASN A 405 1.66 13.95 8.41
CA ASN A 405 0.80 13.71 7.25
C ASN A 405 0.31 12.27 7.18
N THR A 406 0.76 11.39 8.09
CA THR A 406 0.30 10.01 8.15
C THR A 406 -1.20 9.99 8.41
N LYS A 407 -1.93 9.48 7.43
CA LYS A 407 -3.33 9.13 7.59
C LYS A 407 -3.35 7.71 8.13
N PHE A 408 -3.70 7.57 9.39
CA PHE A 408 -4.18 6.28 9.84
C PHE A 408 -5.50 6.05 9.10
N PRO A 409 -5.68 4.91 8.41
CA PRO A 409 -6.97 4.58 7.82
C PRO A 409 -8.00 4.82 8.92
N ALA A 410 -8.97 5.70 8.63
CA ALA A 410 -10.01 5.97 9.58
C ALA A 410 -10.71 4.64 9.79
N VAL A 411 -10.56 4.07 10.99
CA VAL A 411 -11.42 2.98 11.45
C VAL A 411 -12.78 3.62 11.71
N GLY A 412 -13.44 4.00 10.60
CA GLY A 412 -14.85 4.31 10.58
C GLY A 412 -15.61 2.99 10.63
N PRO A 413 -16.89 3.00 11.05
CA PRO A 413 -17.66 1.79 11.22
C PRO A 413 -17.71 1.01 9.91
N GLN A 414 -17.12 -0.17 9.92
CA GLN A 414 -17.25 -1.15 8.85
C GLN A 414 -18.27 -2.18 9.29
N ALA A 415 -19.25 -2.42 8.42
CA ALA A 415 -20.14 -3.56 8.55
C ALA A 415 -19.29 -4.80 8.29
N PHE A 416 -18.77 -5.40 9.37
CA PHE A 416 -17.76 -6.44 9.25
C PHE A 416 -18.33 -7.77 8.74
N ASN A 417 -19.65 -7.99 8.81
CA ASN A 417 -20.33 -9.16 8.23
C ASN A 417 -21.80 -8.89 7.94
N LEU A 418 -22.31 -9.41 6.82
CA LEU A 418 -23.73 -9.67 6.63
C LEU A 418 -23.95 -11.17 6.58
N SER A 419 -24.90 -11.69 7.36
CA SER A 419 -25.36 -13.06 7.26
C SER A 419 -26.84 -13.09 6.96
N THR A 420 -27.23 -13.83 5.94
CA THR A 420 -28.60 -13.89 5.44
C THR A 420 -29.05 -15.33 5.51
N ARG A 421 -30.04 -15.64 6.35
CA ARG A 421 -30.60 -16.99 6.48
C ARG A 421 -32.04 -17.00 6.02
N GLY A 422 -32.39 -17.96 5.16
CA GLY A 422 -33.76 -18.13 4.70
C GLY A 422 -33.98 -19.48 4.02
N LEU A 423 -35.26 -19.80 3.80
CA LEU A 423 -35.64 -20.95 3.01
C LEU A 423 -35.37 -20.66 1.52
N VAL A 424 -34.60 -21.55 0.89
CA VAL A 424 -34.31 -21.55 -0.54
C VAL A 424 -35.13 -22.65 -1.21
N SER A 425 -35.72 -22.34 -2.37
CA SER A 425 -36.41 -23.32 -3.24
C SER A 425 -36.32 -22.88 -4.72
N GLY A 426 -36.79 -23.73 -5.63
CA GLY A 426 -36.74 -23.45 -7.07
C GLY A 426 -37.58 -22.24 -7.51
N GLY A 427 -37.25 -21.69 -8.68
CA GLY A 427 -37.93 -20.52 -9.26
C GLY A 427 -37.51 -19.21 -8.58
N ASP A 428 -38.48 -18.34 -8.29
CA ASP A 428 -38.24 -17.02 -7.71
C ASP A 428 -37.92 -17.04 -6.20
N ASN A 429 -37.99 -18.22 -5.57
CA ASN A 429 -37.82 -18.42 -4.14
C ASN A 429 -36.36 -18.76 -3.73
N VAL A 430 -35.41 -18.09 -4.37
CA VAL A 430 -33.99 -18.12 -3.99
C VAL A 430 -33.70 -17.08 -2.92
N LEU A 431 -32.59 -17.23 -2.21
CA LEU A 431 -32.14 -16.26 -1.22
C LEU A 431 -31.24 -15.25 -1.90
N ILE A 432 -31.59 -13.97 -1.81
CA ILE A 432 -30.88 -12.90 -2.52
C ILE A 432 -30.33 -11.89 -1.52
N GLY A 433 -29.02 -11.71 -1.54
CA GLY A 433 -28.32 -10.63 -0.84
C GLY A 433 -27.95 -9.52 -1.83
N GLY A 434 -28.24 -8.27 -1.52
CA GLY A 434 -27.79 -7.11 -2.29
C GLY A 434 -26.86 -6.23 -1.45
N PHE A 435 -25.75 -5.77 -2.04
CA PHE A 435 -24.86 -4.81 -1.38
C PHE A 435 -24.30 -3.77 -2.35
N ILE A 436 -23.85 -2.65 -1.80
CA ILE A 436 -23.21 -1.56 -2.57
C ILE A 436 -21.80 -1.36 -2.06
N VAL A 437 -20.82 -1.39 -2.97
CA VAL A 437 -19.48 -0.88 -2.72
C VAL A 437 -19.47 0.61 -3.02
N THR A 438 -19.17 1.43 -2.02
CA THR A 438 -19.01 2.89 -2.15
C THR A 438 -17.56 3.29 -1.91
N GLY A 439 -17.13 4.45 -2.39
CA GLY A 439 -15.76 4.94 -2.25
C GLY A 439 -15.03 5.03 -3.59
N THR A 440 -13.71 5.16 -3.54
CA THR A 440 -12.87 5.35 -4.74
C THR A 440 -12.14 4.09 -5.18
N ASP A 441 -11.92 3.17 -4.25
CA ASP A 441 -11.06 2.01 -4.46
C ASP A 441 -11.91 0.73 -4.62
N PRO A 442 -11.43 -0.31 -5.32
CA PRO A 442 -12.05 -1.62 -5.27
C PRO A 442 -12.05 -2.20 -3.85
N LYS A 443 -13.12 -2.90 -3.49
CA LYS A 443 -13.31 -3.56 -2.19
C LYS A 443 -13.06 -5.05 -2.32
N SER A 444 -12.06 -5.59 -1.62
CA SER A 444 -11.87 -7.03 -1.50
C SER A 444 -12.83 -7.62 -0.48
N VAL A 445 -13.61 -8.60 -0.92
CA VAL A 445 -14.63 -9.27 -0.14
C VAL A 445 -14.54 -10.79 -0.27
N VAL A 446 -15.03 -11.51 0.73
CA VAL A 446 -15.33 -12.94 0.66
C VAL A 446 -16.83 -13.14 0.79
N LEU A 447 -17.39 -13.94 -0.11
CA LEU A 447 -18.80 -14.30 -0.17
C LEU A 447 -18.94 -15.80 0.05
N ARG A 448 -19.85 -16.25 0.92
CA ARG A 448 -20.08 -17.67 1.22
C ARG A 448 -21.54 -18.05 1.10
N ALA A 449 -21.81 -19.30 0.75
CA ALA A 449 -23.11 -19.94 0.92
C ALA A 449 -22.96 -21.26 1.66
N LEU A 450 -23.57 -21.34 2.84
CA LEU A 450 -23.54 -22.51 3.72
C LEU A 450 -24.89 -23.24 3.70
N GLY A 451 -24.82 -24.56 3.84
CA GLY A 451 -25.96 -25.47 3.84
C GLY A 451 -25.69 -26.62 4.81
N PRO A 452 -24.86 -27.62 4.44
CA PRO A 452 -24.54 -28.74 5.32
C PRO A 452 -24.02 -28.34 6.71
N SER A 453 -23.18 -27.30 6.81
CA SER A 453 -22.61 -26.82 8.08
C SER A 453 -23.68 -26.29 9.04
N LEU A 454 -24.85 -25.88 8.55
CA LEU A 454 -25.96 -25.41 9.37
C LEU A 454 -26.55 -26.53 10.26
N SER A 455 -26.40 -27.80 9.87
CA SER A 455 -26.84 -28.94 10.70
C SER A 455 -26.06 -29.01 12.02
N GLY A 456 -24.78 -28.62 12.00
CA GLY A 456 -23.94 -28.51 13.21
C GLY A 456 -24.39 -27.39 14.15
N MET A 457 -25.21 -26.45 13.65
CA MET A 457 -25.81 -25.36 14.43
C MET A 457 -27.25 -25.66 14.88
N GLY A 458 -27.68 -26.93 14.81
CA GLY A 458 -28.97 -27.39 15.29
C GLY A 458 -30.14 -27.14 14.34
N LEU A 459 -29.88 -26.69 13.11
CA LEU A 459 -30.92 -26.52 12.08
C LEU A 459 -31.19 -27.86 11.37
N SER A 460 -32.43 -28.07 10.96
CA SER A 460 -32.85 -29.21 10.15
C SER A 460 -33.35 -28.73 8.78
N ALA A 461 -33.48 -29.65 7.80
CA ALA A 461 -33.91 -29.33 6.43
C ALA A 461 -33.04 -28.25 5.73
N VAL A 462 -31.72 -28.36 5.87
CA VAL A 462 -30.73 -27.45 5.27
C VAL A 462 -30.47 -27.80 3.81
N LEU A 463 -29.96 -26.85 3.01
CA LEU A 463 -29.45 -27.14 1.68
C LEU A 463 -28.32 -28.17 1.76
N THR A 464 -28.36 -29.18 0.90
CA THR A 464 -27.33 -30.23 0.85
C THR A 464 -26.12 -29.84 -0.01
N ASP A 465 -26.33 -28.96 -0.99
CA ASP A 465 -25.32 -28.49 -1.94
C ASP A 465 -25.68 -27.05 -2.38
N PRO A 466 -25.27 -26.01 -1.62
CA PRO A 466 -25.54 -24.62 -1.95
C PRO A 466 -24.64 -24.08 -3.08
N VAL A 467 -25.27 -23.41 -4.05
CA VAL A 467 -24.63 -22.67 -5.13
C VAL A 467 -24.71 -21.17 -4.83
N LEU A 468 -23.58 -20.47 -4.96
CA LEU A 468 -23.45 -19.02 -4.84
C LEU A 468 -23.17 -18.39 -6.20
N SER A 469 -23.96 -17.39 -6.59
CA SER A 469 -23.75 -16.59 -7.81
C SER A 469 -23.68 -15.11 -7.47
N VAL A 470 -22.77 -14.37 -8.11
CA VAL A 470 -22.54 -12.92 -7.90
C VAL A 470 -22.75 -12.19 -9.21
N TYR A 471 -23.57 -11.15 -9.19
CA TYR A 471 -23.89 -10.30 -10.34
C TYR A 471 -23.56 -8.84 -10.04
N ASN A 472 -23.16 -8.09 -11.05
CA ASN A 472 -23.06 -6.63 -10.96
C ASN A 472 -24.39 -5.94 -11.32
N SER A 473 -24.42 -4.61 -11.25
CA SER A 473 -25.61 -3.80 -11.58
C SER A 473 -26.15 -3.94 -13.01
N SER A 474 -25.34 -4.41 -13.98
CA SER A 474 -25.82 -4.70 -15.34
C SER A 474 -26.40 -6.10 -15.51
N GLY A 475 -26.45 -6.90 -14.43
CA GLY A 475 -26.87 -8.30 -14.48
C GLY A 475 -25.81 -9.25 -15.02
N THR A 476 -24.55 -8.80 -15.12
CA THR A 476 -23.43 -9.63 -15.59
C THR A 476 -22.95 -10.52 -14.44
N LEU A 477 -22.81 -11.82 -14.71
CA LEU A 477 -22.23 -12.79 -13.78
C LEU A 477 -20.74 -12.50 -13.56
N ILE A 478 -20.37 -12.25 -12.30
CA ILE A 478 -19.01 -11.96 -11.84
C ILE A 478 -18.34 -13.22 -11.28
N ALA A 479 -19.12 -14.04 -10.56
CA ALA A 479 -18.63 -15.27 -9.96
C ALA A 479 -19.78 -16.26 -9.80
N ILE A 480 -19.48 -17.55 -9.94
CA ILE A 480 -20.37 -18.64 -9.55
C ILE A 480 -19.51 -19.74 -8.92
N ASN A 481 -20.00 -20.32 -7.82
CA ASN A 481 -19.33 -21.45 -7.19
C ASN A 481 -20.33 -22.32 -6.41
N ASP A 482 -20.08 -23.63 -6.35
CA ASP A 482 -20.83 -24.61 -5.56
C ASP A 482 -19.92 -25.46 -4.64
N ASN A 483 -18.59 -25.47 -4.87
CA ASN A 483 -17.61 -26.01 -3.94
C ASN A 483 -16.48 -25.00 -3.73
N TRP A 484 -16.30 -24.50 -2.51
CA TRP A 484 -15.36 -23.41 -2.22
C TRP A 484 -13.92 -23.69 -2.66
N GLN A 485 -13.52 -24.96 -2.70
CA GLN A 485 -12.19 -25.42 -3.09
C GLN A 485 -11.94 -25.33 -4.61
N ASP A 486 -13.01 -25.24 -5.40
CA ASP A 486 -12.92 -25.15 -6.86
C ASP A 486 -12.64 -23.72 -7.35
N ASP A 487 -12.74 -22.70 -6.47
CA ASP A 487 -12.40 -21.33 -6.82
C ASP A 487 -10.86 -21.18 -6.94
N PRO A 488 -10.32 -20.66 -8.07
CA PRO A 488 -8.87 -20.54 -8.27
C PRO A 488 -8.14 -19.70 -7.21
N ILE A 489 -8.86 -18.87 -6.46
CA ILE A 489 -8.32 -18.03 -5.38
C ILE A 489 -8.89 -18.42 -4.00
N HIS A 490 -9.28 -19.70 -3.81
CA HIS A 490 -9.73 -20.22 -2.52
C HIS A 490 -8.72 -20.00 -1.37
N SER A 491 -7.42 -19.86 -1.69
CA SER A 491 -6.38 -19.54 -0.71
C SER A 491 -6.62 -18.20 0.01
N VAL A 492 -7.30 -17.24 -0.63
CA VAL A 492 -7.69 -15.97 0.01
C VAL A 492 -8.78 -16.21 1.06
N VAL A 493 -9.73 -17.10 0.77
CA VAL A 493 -10.79 -17.50 1.71
C VAL A 493 -10.17 -18.19 2.93
N GLU A 494 -9.20 -19.09 2.71
CA GLU A 494 -8.46 -19.78 3.79
C GLU A 494 -7.60 -18.83 4.63
N ALA A 495 -6.84 -17.93 3.99
CA ALA A 495 -5.95 -16.99 4.66
C ALA A 495 -6.70 -16.04 5.61
N ASN A 496 -7.96 -15.75 5.31
CA ASN A 496 -8.84 -14.94 6.16
C ASN A 496 -9.61 -15.76 7.21
N GLY A 497 -9.38 -17.08 7.30
CA GLY A 497 -10.07 -17.97 8.24
C GLY A 497 -11.55 -18.19 7.90
N LEU A 498 -11.93 -18.02 6.62
CA LEU A 498 -13.32 -18.03 6.16
C LEU A 498 -13.70 -19.29 5.38
N ALA A 499 -12.82 -20.29 5.31
CA ALA A 499 -13.10 -21.54 4.60
C ALA A 499 -14.35 -22.24 5.18
N PRO A 500 -15.36 -22.57 4.34
CA PRO A 500 -16.47 -23.43 4.76
C PRO A 500 -15.95 -24.79 5.26
N ALA A 501 -16.60 -25.32 6.30
CA ALA A 501 -16.19 -26.59 6.89
C ALA A 501 -16.56 -27.79 6.02
N ASN A 502 -17.62 -27.68 5.20
CA ASN A 502 -18.04 -28.71 4.27
C ASN A 502 -17.54 -28.40 2.85
N PRO A 503 -16.91 -29.36 2.14
CA PRO A 503 -16.45 -29.17 0.77
C PRO A 503 -17.55 -28.81 -0.24
N SER A 504 -18.80 -29.23 -0.01
CA SER A 504 -19.95 -28.94 -0.88
C SER A 504 -20.59 -27.57 -0.61
N GLU A 505 -19.92 -26.71 0.16
CA GLU A 505 -20.37 -25.33 0.38
C GLU A 505 -19.61 -24.36 -0.51
N ALA A 506 -20.27 -23.30 -0.97
CA ALA A 506 -19.67 -22.34 -1.87
C ALA A 506 -18.96 -21.21 -1.12
N ALA A 507 -17.82 -20.77 -1.63
CA ALA A 507 -17.24 -19.48 -1.29
C ALA A 507 -16.47 -18.89 -2.48
N VAL A 508 -16.43 -17.57 -2.57
CA VAL A 508 -15.63 -16.83 -3.56
C VAL A 508 -14.98 -15.62 -2.89
N ALA A 509 -13.73 -15.33 -3.23
CA ALA A 509 -13.07 -14.06 -2.89
C ALA A 509 -13.06 -13.15 -4.12
N ARG A 510 -13.44 -11.88 -4.04
CA ARG A 510 -13.41 -10.97 -5.20
C ARG A 510 -13.02 -9.57 -4.77
N SER A 511 -12.24 -8.90 -5.61
CA SER A 511 -12.07 -7.44 -5.54
C SER A 511 -13.10 -6.77 -6.44
N LEU A 512 -14.00 -5.99 -5.85
CA LEU A 512 -15.18 -5.45 -6.49
C LEU A 512 -15.06 -3.92 -6.58
N PRO A 513 -15.01 -3.33 -7.78
CA PRO A 513 -15.06 -1.87 -7.94
C PRO A 513 -16.31 -1.25 -7.30
N PRO A 514 -16.31 0.06 -6.98
CA PRO A 514 -17.50 0.76 -6.53
C PRO A 514 -18.70 0.53 -7.46
N GLY A 515 -19.82 0.11 -6.87
CA GLY A 515 -21.01 -0.31 -7.62
C GLY A 515 -21.97 -1.16 -6.79
N ALA A 516 -23.14 -1.45 -7.35
CA ALA A 516 -24.13 -2.34 -6.76
C ALA A 516 -23.93 -3.78 -7.23
N TYR A 517 -24.06 -4.72 -6.30
CA TYR A 517 -23.88 -6.15 -6.52
C TYR A 517 -25.04 -6.95 -5.93
N THR A 518 -25.33 -8.08 -6.55
CA THR A 518 -26.36 -9.03 -6.14
C THR A 518 -25.75 -10.41 -5.99
N VAL A 519 -26.03 -11.05 -4.87
CA VAL A 519 -25.60 -12.41 -4.52
C VAL A 519 -26.85 -13.26 -4.47
N VAL A 520 -26.81 -14.40 -5.16
CA VAL A 520 -27.90 -15.37 -5.19
C VAL A 520 -27.40 -16.67 -4.59
N VAL A 521 -28.11 -17.16 -3.57
CA VAL A 521 -27.91 -18.48 -2.98
C VAL A 521 -29.07 -19.38 -3.39
N SER A 522 -28.72 -20.49 -4.06
CA SER A 522 -29.65 -21.50 -4.55
C SER A 522 -29.20 -22.91 -4.17
N GLY A 523 -30.08 -23.90 -4.16
CA GLY A 523 -29.67 -25.31 -4.10
C GLY A 523 -29.30 -25.82 -5.49
N LYS A 524 -28.24 -26.63 -5.58
CA LYS A 524 -27.88 -27.34 -6.82
C LYS A 524 -29.06 -28.18 -7.29
N ASP A 525 -29.28 -28.22 -8.61
CA ASP A 525 -30.42 -28.88 -9.24
C ASP A 525 -31.80 -28.44 -8.71
N ALA A 526 -31.90 -27.19 -8.24
CA ALA A 526 -33.10 -26.59 -7.66
C ALA A 526 -33.64 -27.32 -6.41
N THR A 527 -32.73 -27.94 -5.64
CA THR A 527 -33.06 -28.49 -4.33
C THR A 527 -33.48 -27.40 -3.34
N ALA A 528 -34.38 -27.75 -2.44
CA ALA A 528 -34.92 -26.83 -1.43
C ALA A 528 -34.31 -27.12 -0.05
N GLY A 529 -34.14 -26.07 0.74
CA GLY A 529 -33.62 -26.17 2.11
C GLY A 529 -33.23 -24.81 2.68
N ILE A 530 -32.88 -24.78 3.96
CA ILE A 530 -32.35 -23.59 4.61
C ILE A 530 -30.92 -23.34 4.12
N GLY A 531 -30.66 -22.15 3.61
CA GLY A 531 -29.33 -21.67 3.22
C GLY A 531 -28.92 -20.43 4.01
N LEU A 532 -27.60 -20.25 4.15
CA LEU A 532 -27.00 -19.07 4.77
C LEU A 532 -26.02 -18.42 3.78
N GLY A 533 -26.32 -17.21 3.32
CA GLY A 533 -25.40 -16.38 2.53
C GLY A 533 -24.64 -15.42 3.43
N GLU A 534 -23.32 -15.29 3.24
CA GLU A 534 -22.50 -14.37 4.02
C GLU A 534 -21.60 -13.51 3.14
N LEU A 535 -21.35 -12.28 3.59
CA LEU A 535 -20.41 -11.32 3.00
C LEU A 535 -19.46 -10.81 4.08
N TYR A 536 -18.17 -10.95 3.81
CA TYR A 536 -17.05 -10.51 4.64
C TYR A 536 -16.25 -9.44 3.90
N ASP A 537 -15.95 -8.34 4.58
CA ASP A 537 -14.93 -7.39 4.16
C ASP A 537 -13.54 -7.91 4.56
N ILE A 538 -12.67 -8.16 3.59
CA ILE A 538 -11.28 -8.60 3.82
C ILE A 538 -10.26 -7.52 3.43
N SER A 539 -10.74 -6.29 3.15
CA SER A 539 -9.91 -5.10 2.92
C SER A 539 -10.44 -3.92 3.74
N PRO A 540 -10.45 -4.04 5.08
CA PRO A 540 -10.97 -3.00 5.96
C PRO A 540 -10.19 -1.67 5.87
N LEU A 541 -9.04 -1.64 5.22
CA LEU A 541 -8.23 -0.42 5.10
C LEU A 541 -8.38 0.29 3.75
N SER A 542 -9.17 -0.23 2.81
CA SER A 542 -9.41 0.41 1.51
C SER A 542 -10.25 1.69 1.64
N ASN A 543 -10.09 2.68 0.74
CA ASN A 543 -10.98 3.86 0.67
C ASN A 543 -12.34 3.50 0.04
N SER A 544 -12.88 2.36 0.43
CA SER A 544 -14.20 1.88 0.03
C SER A 544 -14.89 1.17 1.19
N THR A 545 -16.21 1.27 1.21
CA THR A 545 -17.07 0.75 2.28
C THR A 545 -18.26 -0.01 1.67
N LEU A 546 -18.86 -0.89 2.47
CA LEU A 546 -20.12 -1.54 2.13
C LEU A 546 -21.25 -0.63 2.62
N GLY A 547 -21.90 0.07 1.69
CA GLY A 547 -22.81 1.18 2.02
C GLY A 547 -24.24 0.75 2.38
N ASN A 548 -24.79 -0.26 1.70
CA ASN A 548 -26.14 -0.77 1.93
C ASN A 548 -26.13 -2.29 1.88
N MET A 549 -27.01 -2.91 2.68
CA MET A 549 -27.16 -4.36 2.72
C MET A 549 -28.64 -4.73 2.73
N SER A 550 -29.02 -5.68 1.89
CA SER A 550 -30.41 -6.08 1.67
C SER A 550 -30.54 -7.58 1.48
N THR A 551 -31.65 -8.13 1.96
CA THR A 551 -31.91 -9.56 2.00
C THR A 551 -33.34 -9.81 1.56
N ARG A 552 -33.53 -10.42 0.39
CA ARG A 552 -34.84 -10.86 -0.09
C ARG A 552 -34.94 -12.37 0.00
N GLY A 553 -36.04 -12.86 0.56
CA GLY A 553 -36.29 -14.30 0.65
C GLY A 553 -37.69 -14.62 1.16
N SER A 554 -38.00 -15.91 1.17
CA SER A 554 -39.25 -16.41 1.75
C SER A 554 -39.24 -16.24 3.28
N VAL A 555 -40.28 -15.61 3.81
CA VAL A 555 -40.59 -15.51 5.23
C VAL A 555 -41.62 -16.58 5.57
N GLY A 556 -41.19 -17.59 6.34
CA GLY A 556 -42.03 -18.65 6.87
C GLY A 556 -42.24 -18.53 8.39
N THR A 557 -42.79 -19.59 8.96
CA THR A 557 -43.01 -19.73 10.41
C THR A 557 -41.87 -20.50 11.08
N LEU A 558 -41.82 -20.51 12.42
CA LEU A 558 -40.82 -21.22 13.21
C LEU A 558 -39.38 -20.86 12.79
N ASP A 559 -38.58 -21.85 12.36
CA ASP A 559 -37.18 -21.67 11.95
C ASP A 559 -37.03 -21.10 10.53
N ASN A 560 -38.11 -21.08 9.75
CA ASN A 560 -38.13 -20.64 8.34
C ASN A 560 -38.34 -19.13 8.19
N VAL A 561 -38.10 -18.35 9.23
CA VAL A 561 -38.11 -16.88 9.15
C VAL A 561 -36.95 -16.35 8.32
N LEU A 562 -37.13 -15.16 7.76
CA LEU A 562 -36.04 -14.45 7.08
C LEU A 562 -35.19 -13.73 8.12
N ILE A 563 -33.88 -13.94 8.05
CA ILE A 563 -32.92 -13.34 8.96
C ILE A 563 -31.91 -12.51 8.19
N SER A 564 -31.67 -11.29 8.69
CA SER A 564 -30.56 -10.43 8.30
C SER A 564 -29.70 -10.16 9.53
N GLY A 565 -28.58 -10.87 9.66
CA GLY A 565 -27.56 -10.63 10.66
C GLY A 565 -26.58 -9.54 10.21
N PHE A 566 -26.20 -8.64 11.11
CA PHE A 566 -25.25 -7.57 10.85
C PHE A 566 -24.35 -7.31 12.06
N ILE A 567 -23.14 -6.80 11.82
CA ILE A 567 -22.19 -6.45 12.88
C ILE A 567 -21.95 -4.94 12.88
N ILE A 568 -21.98 -4.35 14.07
CA ILE A 568 -21.45 -3.01 14.32
C ILE A 568 -20.00 -3.18 14.79
N GLY A 569 -19.03 -2.79 13.96
CA GLY A 569 -17.59 -2.92 14.25
C GLY A 569 -16.92 -1.61 14.67
N ASP A 570 -15.84 -1.74 15.46
CA ASP A 570 -14.78 -0.75 15.78
C ASP A 570 -15.18 0.69 16.17
N VAL A 571 -16.43 0.90 16.56
CA VAL A 571 -16.92 2.15 17.16
C VAL A 571 -17.58 1.86 18.51
N ASP A 572 -17.62 2.84 19.41
CA ASP A 572 -18.36 2.70 20.68
C ASP A 572 -19.85 2.37 20.43
N SER A 573 -20.41 2.93 19.35
CA SER A 573 -21.78 2.68 18.87
C SER A 573 -22.02 3.23 17.47
N ALA A 574 -23.00 2.70 16.74
CA ALA A 574 -23.47 3.20 15.45
C ALA A 574 -24.98 3.36 15.45
N THR A 575 -25.47 4.34 14.67
CA THR A 575 -26.91 4.48 14.41
C THR A 575 -27.26 3.79 13.10
N VAL A 576 -28.19 2.85 13.17
CA VAL A 576 -28.67 2.09 12.00
C VAL A 576 -30.17 2.25 11.81
N ILE A 577 -30.60 2.16 10.56
CA ILE A 577 -32.00 1.98 10.19
C ILE A 577 -32.14 0.55 9.66
N VAL A 578 -33.04 -0.22 10.26
CA VAL A 578 -33.40 -1.56 9.79
C VAL A 578 -34.86 -1.52 9.34
N ARG A 579 -35.17 -1.99 8.14
CA ARG A 579 -36.55 -2.03 7.63
C ARG A 579 -36.91 -3.38 7.03
N ALA A 580 -38.18 -3.74 7.08
CA ALA A 580 -38.73 -4.91 6.42
C ALA A 580 -39.88 -4.52 5.49
N LEU A 581 -39.73 -4.84 4.21
CA LEU A 581 -40.70 -4.56 3.15
C LEU A 581 -41.38 -5.85 2.71
N GLY A 582 -42.66 -5.74 2.38
CA GLY A 582 -43.51 -6.86 1.96
C GLY A 582 -44.45 -6.39 0.85
N PRO A 583 -45.54 -5.68 1.17
CA PRO A 583 -46.48 -5.17 0.17
C PRO A 583 -45.83 -4.35 -0.95
N THR A 584 -44.80 -3.56 -0.65
CA THR A 584 -44.08 -2.74 -1.63
C THR A 584 -43.44 -3.58 -2.74
N LEU A 585 -43.04 -4.82 -2.46
CA LEU A 585 -42.40 -5.70 -3.44
C LEU A 585 -43.30 -6.05 -4.63
N ALA A 586 -44.63 -6.00 -4.45
CA ALA A 586 -45.58 -6.24 -5.54
C ALA A 586 -45.46 -5.19 -6.66
N SER A 587 -45.08 -3.96 -6.31
CA SER A 587 -44.84 -2.89 -7.30
C SER A 587 -43.61 -3.17 -8.19
N TYR A 588 -42.71 -4.04 -7.73
CA TYR A 588 -41.54 -4.51 -8.47
C TYR A 588 -41.77 -5.86 -9.17
N GLY A 589 -43.02 -6.31 -9.27
CA GLY A 589 -43.38 -7.54 -9.96
C GLY A 589 -43.15 -8.83 -9.16
N VAL A 590 -42.84 -8.74 -7.86
CA VAL A 590 -42.72 -9.91 -7.00
C VAL A 590 -44.11 -10.44 -6.64
N SER A 591 -44.38 -11.71 -6.94
CA SER A 591 -45.63 -12.38 -6.55
C SER A 591 -45.52 -13.00 -5.15
N GLY A 592 -46.65 -13.17 -4.45
CA GLY A 592 -46.69 -13.88 -3.16
C GLY A 592 -45.99 -13.13 -2.02
N VAL A 593 -46.04 -11.80 -2.04
CA VAL A 593 -45.39 -10.94 -1.04
C VAL A 593 -45.97 -11.12 0.36
N LEU A 594 -45.13 -10.95 1.37
CA LEU A 594 -45.56 -10.92 2.77
C LEU A 594 -46.48 -9.71 2.98
N SER A 595 -47.71 -9.94 3.42
CA SER A 595 -48.73 -8.88 3.50
C SER A 595 -48.48 -7.87 4.62
N ASP A 596 -47.79 -8.30 5.68
CA ASP A 596 -47.63 -7.53 6.92
C ASP A 596 -46.31 -7.92 7.62
N PRO A 597 -45.17 -7.34 7.21
CA PRO A 597 -43.85 -7.67 7.76
C PRO A 597 -43.55 -6.99 9.10
N THR A 598 -43.31 -7.79 10.12
CA THR A 598 -42.83 -7.35 11.45
C THR A 598 -41.33 -7.58 11.60
N LEU A 599 -40.67 -6.73 12.39
CA LEU A 599 -39.23 -6.74 12.59
C LEU A 599 -38.90 -6.85 14.08
N THR A 600 -38.04 -7.81 14.45
CA THR A 600 -37.49 -7.91 15.81
C THR A 600 -35.97 -8.02 15.76
N ILE A 601 -35.29 -7.22 16.58
CA ILE A 601 -33.83 -7.14 16.67
C ILE A 601 -33.36 -7.84 17.93
N TYR A 602 -32.35 -8.70 17.78
CA TYR A 602 -31.72 -9.41 18.87
C TYR A 602 -30.23 -9.07 18.95
N ASP A 603 -29.67 -9.08 20.17
CA ASP A 603 -28.23 -9.04 20.39
C ASP A 603 -27.58 -10.43 20.29
N SER A 604 -26.27 -10.49 20.47
CA SER A 604 -25.48 -11.74 20.43
C SER A 604 -25.85 -12.75 21.53
N ASN A 605 -26.52 -12.32 22.59
CA ASN A 605 -26.99 -13.20 23.67
C ASN A 605 -28.40 -13.73 23.40
N GLY A 606 -29.02 -13.35 22.28
CA GLY A 606 -30.40 -13.70 21.94
C GLY A 606 -31.44 -12.87 22.70
N SER A 607 -31.05 -11.73 23.29
CA SER A 607 -31.99 -10.82 23.96
C SER A 607 -32.63 -9.87 22.96
N VAL A 608 -33.93 -9.60 23.10
CA VAL A 608 -34.64 -8.63 22.25
C VAL A 608 -34.17 -7.22 22.59
N ILE A 609 -33.71 -6.49 21.57
CA ILE A 609 -33.31 -5.08 21.64
C ILE A 609 -34.50 -4.18 21.30
N ALA A 610 -35.20 -4.49 20.21
CA ALA A 610 -36.32 -3.71 19.73
C ALA A 610 -37.23 -4.56 18.84
N SER A 611 -38.49 -4.16 18.72
CA SER A 611 -39.45 -4.79 17.81
C SER A 611 -40.37 -3.70 17.24
N ASN A 612 -40.74 -3.83 15.97
CA ASN A 612 -41.72 -2.94 15.36
C ASN A 612 -42.57 -3.67 14.31
N ASP A 613 -43.81 -3.22 14.19
CA ASP A 613 -44.83 -3.72 13.27
C ASP A 613 -45.01 -2.74 12.10
N ASN A 614 -45.40 -1.49 12.39
CA ASN A 614 -45.53 -0.44 11.39
C ASN A 614 -44.47 0.64 11.59
N TRP A 615 -43.79 1.07 10.54
CA TRP A 615 -42.71 2.06 10.60
C TRP A 615 -43.13 3.39 11.23
N GLN A 616 -44.42 3.71 11.17
CA GLN A 616 -45.02 4.92 11.73
C GLN A 616 -45.10 4.89 13.25
N ASP A 617 -45.05 3.69 13.85
CA ASP A 617 -45.17 3.48 15.29
C ASP A 617 -43.82 3.67 16.02
N ASP A 618 -42.70 3.71 15.29
CA ASP A 618 -41.38 3.98 15.86
C ASP A 618 -41.26 5.47 16.28
N PRO A 619 -40.90 5.79 17.54
CA PRO A 619 -40.74 7.16 18.01
C PRO A 619 -39.75 8.02 17.20
N ASN A 620 -38.84 7.37 16.48
CA ASN A 620 -37.82 7.97 15.63
C ASN A 620 -38.14 7.85 14.13
N ALA A 621 -39.39 7.56 13.74
CA ALA A 621 -39.83 7.47 12.33
C ALA A 621 -39.44 8.71 11.48
N ILE A 622 -39.29 9.88 12.10
CA ILE A 622 -38.80 11.10 11.45
C ILE A 622 -37.38 10.94 10.86
N LEU A 623 -36.52 10.14 11.50
CA LEU A 623 -35.16 9.87 10.99
C LEU A 623 -35.21 8.96 9.77
N VAL A 624 -36.17 8.03 9.70
CA VAL A 624 -36.41 7.22 8.49
C VAL A 624 -36.80 8.12 7.32
N GLN A 625 -37.68 9.10 7.56
CA GLN A 625 -38.10 10.08 6.55
C GLN A 625 -36.96 11.00 6.11
N LYS A 626 -36.21 11.58 7.05
CA LYS A 626 -35.12 12.52 6.76
C LYS A 626 -34.02 11.90 5.88
N ASN A 627 -33.80 10.60 6.01
CA ASN A 627 -32.82 9.85 5.22
C ASN A 627 -33.39 9.28 3.91
N GLY A 628 -34.65 9.58 3.57
CA GLY A 628 -35.28 9.10 2.33
C GLY A 628 -35.55 7.59 2.31
N LEU A 629 -35.64 6.97 3.50
CA LEU A 629 -35.77 5.51 3.66
C LEU A 629 -37.19 5.07 4.04
N THR A 630 -38.19 5.96 3.93
CA THR A 630 -39.59 5.69 4.27
C THR A 630 -40.13 4.49 3.51
N PRO A 631 -40.62 3.43 4.21
CA PRO A 631 -41.38 2.38 3.56
C PRO A 631 -42.62 2.95 2.86
N PRO A 632 -42.83 2.65 1.57
CA PRO A 632 -43.98 3.17 0.82
C PRO A 632 -45.33 2.70 1.35
N ASN A 633 -45.39 1.51 1.98
CA ASN A 633 -46.60 0.99 2.59
C ASN A 633 -46.61 1.24 4.11
N ALA A 634 -47.78 1.54 4.67
CA ALA A 634 -47.93 1.80 6.10
C ALA A 634 -47.78 0.53 6.96
N MET A 635 -48.07 -0.66 6.41
CA MET A 635 -47.96 -1.96 7.08
C MET A 635 -46.52 -2.52 7.08
N GLU A 636 -45.53 -1.71 6.68
CA GLU A 636 -44.13 -2.15 6.63
C GLU A 636 -43.38 -1.66 7.87
N SER A 637 -42.47 -2.46 8.42
CA SER A 637 -41.73 -2.10 9.63
C SER A 637 -40.42 -1.38 9.33
N ALA A 638 -40.07 -0.43 10.20
CA ALA A 638 -38.74 0.14 10.26
C ALA A 638 -38.36 0.50 11.70
N LEU A 639 -37.11 0.32 12.07
CA LEU A 639 -36.53 0.64 13.37
C LEU A 639 -35.32 1.55 13.19
N VAL A 640 -35.19 2.55 14.05
CA VAL A 640 -33.96 3.35 14.18
C VAL A 640 -33.29 2.97 15.49
N LEU A 641 -32.06 2.46 15.41
CA LEU A 641 -31.36 1.88 16.55
C LEU A 641 -30.01 2.53 16.72
N HIS A 642 -29.65 2.80 17.97
CA HIS A 642 -28.30 3.20 18.34
C HIS A 642 -27.66 2.03 19.08
N LEU A 643 -26.77 1.32 18.40
CA LEU A 643 -26.28 0.01 18.80
C LEU A 643 -24.78 0.09 19.13
N PRO A 644 -24.33 -0.39 20.31
CA PRO A 644 -22.92 -0.59 20.60
C PRO A 644 -22.24 -1.54 19.60
N ALA A 645 -20.91 -1.59 19.60
CA ALA A 645 -20.19 -2.64 18.87
C ALA A 645 -20.69 -4.04 19.28
N GLY A 646 -20.93 -4.89 18.29
CA GLY A 646 -21.48 -6.23 18.52
C GLY A 646 -22.19 -6.82 17.31
N ALA A 647 -22.55 -8.10 17.43
CA ALA A 647 -23.35 -8.80 16.44
C ALA A 647 -24.84 -8.71 16.78
N TYR A 648 -25.65 -8.41 15.77
CA TYR A 648 -27.09 -8.24 15.89
C TYR A 648 -27.82 -9.06 14.84
N THR A 649 -29.02 -9.50 15.18
CA THR A 649 -29.88 -10.30 14.31
C THR A 649 -31.21 -9.59 14.11
N ALA A 650 -31.53 -9.21 12.88
CA ALA A 650 -32.86 -8.77 12.50
C ALA A 650 -33.67 -9.97 11.98
N ILE A 651 -34.79 -10.25 12.64
CA ILE A 651 -35.73 -11.31 12.24
C ILE A 651 -36.98 -10.66 11.66
N VAL A 652 -37.32 -11.04 10.43
CA VAL A 652 -38.58 -10.66 9.78
C VAL A 652 -39.60 -11.79 9.92
N ARG A 653 -40.82 -11.45 10.37
CA ARG A 653 -41.96 -12.36 10.49
C ARG A 653 -43.19 -11.74 9.84
N GLY A 654 -44.18 -12.56 9.48
CA GLY A 654 -45.52 -12.06 9.18
C GLY A 654 -46.33 -11.86 10.45
N ALA A 655 -47.09 -10.77 10.54
CA ALA A 655 -48.10 -10.62 11.58
C ALA A 655 -49.08 -11.81 11.53
N ASN A 656 -49.49 -12.31 12.70
CA ASN A 656 -50.39 -13.46 12.84
C ASN A 656 -49.94 -14.72 12.08
N ASP A 657 -48.63 -15.01 12.08
CA ASP A 657 -48.02 -16.14 11.38
C ASP A 657 -48.20 -16.10 9.84
N GLY A 658 -48.36 -14.90 9.27
CA GLY A 658 -48.35 -14.69 7.83
C GLY A 658 -47.03 -15.16 7.18
N THR A 659 -47.13 -15.64 5.94
CA THR A 659 -45.98 -16.09 5.15
C THR A 659 -45.98 -15.43 3.78
N GLY A 660 -44.81 -15.35 3.15
CA GLY A 660 -44.64 -14.73 1.83
C GLY A 660 -43.23 -14.22 1.60
N VAL A 661 -43.00 -13.54 0.48
CA VAL A 661 -41.69 -12.95 0.17
C VAL A 661 -41.52 -11.62 0.90
N GLY A 662 -40.44 -11.50 1.67
CA GLY A 662 -40.06 -10.27 2.37
C GLY A 662 -38.67 -9.78 1.97
N LEU A 663 -38.40 -8.50 2.24
CA LEU A 663 -37.12 -7.84 2.04
C LEU A 663 -36.69 -7.18 3.34
N ALA A 664 -35.58 -7.59 3.93
CA ALA A 664 -34.94 -6.92 5.07
C ALA A 664 -33.78 -6.05 4.57
N GLU A 665 -33.66 -4.82 5.07
CA GLU A 665 -32.58 -3.90 4.70
C GLU A 665 -31.98 -3.26 5.95
N VAL A 666 -30.65 -3.11 5.94
CA VAL A 666 -29.88 -2.44 7.01
C VAL A 666 -29.08 -1.30 6.40
N TYR A 667 -29.26 -0.11 6.96
CA TYR A 667 -28.57 1.12 6.58
C TYR A 667 -27.81 1.67 7.77
N THR A 668 -26.53 1.99 7.57
CA THR A 668 -25.76 2.75 8.57
C THR A 668 -25.93 4.24 8.29
N LEU A 669 -26.26 5.02 9.31
CA LEU A 669 -26.29 6.48 9.21
C LEU A 669 -24.89 7.02 9.51
N HIS A 670 -24.33 7.76 8.56
CA HIS A 670 -23.02 8.43 8.67
C HIS A 670 -23.16 9.91 9.03
#